data_AF-A0A4Q5UW77-F1
#
_entry.id   AF-A0A4Q5UW77-F1
#
_cell.length_a   1.000
_cell.length_b   1.000
_cell.length_c   1.000
_cell.angle_alpha   90.00
_cell.angle_beta   90.00
_cell.angle_gamma   90.00
#
_symmetry.space_group_name_H-M   'P 1'
#
loop_
_entity.id
_entity.type
_entity.pdbx_description
1 polymer ?
#
loop_
_entity_poly.entity_id
_entity_poly.type
_entity_poly.pdbx_seq_one_letter_code
_entity_poly.pdbx_strand_id
1 'polypeptide(L)'
;MIVRALLCALWMAGTRVACCGPSLYWSFHFIILTVAWVCMPHIIQKNPTTALALLDDELWEIDLVRMEFSKKLVNLNGNNFIENGYYKNALYDSRGNLWVSSNLYGILKISGRSQPFQLIGPDDEKENFVKCFKVNKAANLILSGTYGKGLFVYDTLGNLLKNFPLSTHGEGAVVTSIGQLDNFRYLAFVHADPQQYIVDCRKMTVQTINRNFKPGYYSQLIEFEPGTFFYMRGFEKEKIQWINEELKFSPISPADLKKVVDKGILPLRNIDLTSITGDPYFIECLKKTGLQQTGTQIMVKRNNNWLLGTIKGIFEFDSSANLVRTINIKSGLPDEYIYSIVIDKNNDIWCGHNKGLSRIDNAGHIFNLNKEDGLQGDEFNHAAATVTDDGELFFGGIRGLNAFYPSQLSRIVDTPRLTIIHISTIGNILPADTAFWNVDKLKIPFKNNQIKIKFSAIGNKSGNFYEYQYRVKGLDYEWKSLGHTQEINLALPSGSYVIEIAASNSFSKDLKAQKLIQVEIVPPFYQRWWFIILSVSALLTALALFIQFINKNKYRKKLDYIHMQQELETERQRISRDLHDNMGAYTTALLANVEKLRIQKGENDELNKMKNNADNILNSLRETIWVLNNKEISVSDFCDGFKNYCVKWLQNFEEISFEAEENIQSDKILTAAEAIHFDKILKEAFQNIIKHSHATNIVFKVVSKTEKLQFTLSDNGTGFDTSHPQKGNGMENMRWRAKEAMANLEMRSEAGKGSSITISL
;
A
#
# COMPACT_ATOMS: atom_id res chain seq x y z
N MET A 1 60.97 -32.69 -7.82
CA MET A 1 62.39 -33.01 -8.17
C MET A 1 62.54 -33.79 -9.50
N ILE A 2 61.77 -34.86 -9.74
CA ILE A 2 61.79 -35.63 -11.00
C ILE A 2 61.32 -34.81 -12.22
N VAL A 3 60.30 -33.96 -12.05
CA VAL A 3 59.78 -33.06 -13.11
C VAL A 3 60.80 -31.97 -13.49
N ARG A 4 61.50 -31.41 -12.50
CA ARG A 4 62.59 -30.45 -12.69
C ARG A 4 63.78 -31.08 -13.43
N ALA A 5 64.08 -32.35 -13.13
CA ALA A 5 65.10 -33.13 -13.84
C ALA A 5 64.68 -33.47 -15.28
N LEU A 6 63.40 -33.77 -15.53
CA LEU A 6 62.87 -34.03 -16.88
C LEU A 6 62.84 -32.78 -17.76
N LEU A 7 62.44 -31.62 -17.22
CA LEU A 7 62.48 -30.35 -17.95
C LEU A 7 63.91 -29.86 -18.20
N CYS A 8 64.84 -30.00 -17.24
CA CYS A 8 66.26 -29.73 -17.46
C CYS A 8 66.88 -30.70 -18.48
N ALA A 9 66.50 -31.98 -18.48
CA ALA A 9 66.97 -32.95 -19.47
C ALA A 9 66.41 -32.66 -20.88
N LEU A 10 65.17 -32.18 -20.98
CA LEU A 10 64.55 -31.77 -22.24
C LEU A 10 65.12 -30.44 -22.78
N TRP A 11 65.47 -29.49 -21.91
CA TRP A 11 66.17 -28.25 -22.28
C TRP A 11 67.61 -28.50 -22.74
N MET A 12 68.32 -29.43 -22.08
CA MET A 12 69.65 -29.91 -22.52
C MET A 12 69.59 -30.77 -23.80
N ALA A 13 68.47 -31.45 -24.08
CA ALA A 13 68.27 -32.18 -25.32
C ALA A 13 67.93 -31.25 -26.50
N GLY A 14 67.10 -30.22 -26.28
CA GLY A 14 66.75 -29.23 -27.31
C GLY A 14 67.94 -28.42 -27.83
N THR A 15 68.92 -28.15 -26.96
CA THR A 15 70.19 -27.50 -27.36
C THR A 15 71.11 -28.39 -28.20
N ARG A 16 70.93 -29.73 -28.18
CA ARG A 16 71.67 -30.66 -29.05
C ARG A 16 70.97 -30.98 -30.39
N VAL A 17 69.68 -30.68 -30.54
CA VAL A 17 68.89 -31.03 -31.75
C VAL A 17 68.85 -29.91 -32.79
N ALA A 18 69.45 -28.74 -32.52
CA ALA A 18 69.61 -27.64 -33.48
C ALA A 18 70.45 -28.00 -34.74
N CYS A 19 70.97 -29.23 -34.85
CA CYS A 19 71.74 -29.72 -35.99
C CYS A 19 71.00 -30.70 -36.93
N CYS A 20 69.74 -31.06 -36.66
CA CYS A 20 69.00 -32.01 -37.49
C CYS A 20 67.69 -31.41 -38.03
N GLY A 21 67.43 -31.63 -39.32
CA GLY A 21 66.47 -30.91 -40.15
C GLY A 21 64.98 -30.92 -39.70
N PRO A 22 64.13 -30.15 -40.40
CA PRO A 22 62.83 -29.69 -39.92
C PRO A 22 61.78 -30.79 -39.61
N SER A 23 61.97 -32.03 -40.05
CA SER A 23 61.02 -33.13 -39.79
C SER A 23 61.13 -33.74 -38.38
N LEU A 24 62.32 -33.70 -37.75
CA LEU A 24 62.53 -34.21 -36.39
C LEU A 24 62.06 -33.21 -35.31
N TYR A 25 62.06 -31.93 -35.63
CA TYR A 25 61.62 -30.86 -34.72
C TYR A 25 60.13 -30.95 -34.38
N TRP A 26 59.29 -31.26 -35.38
CA TRP A 26 57.85 -31.46 -35.21
C TRP A 26 57.53 -32.72 -34.39
N SER A 27 58.30 -33.79 -34.59
CA SER A 27 58.12 -35.06 -33.88
C SER A 27 58.51 -34.94 -32.38
N PHE A 28 59.58 -34.21 -32.08
CA PHE A 28 59.98 -33.90 -30.70
C PHE A 28 59.01 -32.94 -30.00
N HIS A 29 58.48 -31.93 -30.71
CA HIS A 29 57.43 -31.05 -30.17
C HIS A 29 56.15 -31.81 -29.85
N PHE A 30 55.75 -32.75 -30.70
CA PHE A 30 54.57 -33.60 -30.46
C PHE A 30 54.78 -34.49 -29.24
N ILE A 31 55.99 -35.05 -29.04
CA ILE A 31 56.32 -35.85 -27.86
C ILE A 31 56.38 -35.00 -26.58
N ILE A 32 56.92 -33.77 -26.63
CA ILE A 32 56.90 -32.84 -25.49
C ILE A 32 55.46 -32.46 -25.13
N LEU A 33 54.60 -32.18 -26.12
CA LEU A 33 53.17 -31.95 -25.89
C LEU A 33 52.51 -33.18 -25.30
N THR A 34 52.77 -34.38 -25.82
CA THR A 34 52.15 -35.62 -25.32
C THR A 34 52.63 -35.95 -23.91
N VAL A 35 53.92 -35.77 -23.59
CA VAL A 35 54.48 -36.05 -22.26
C VAL A 35 54.10 -34.97 -21.25
N ALA A 36 54.04 -33.68 -21.63
CA ALA A 36 53.53 -32.62 -20.77
C ALA A 36 52.04 -32.80 -20.48
N TRP A 37 51.25 -33.25 -21.45
CA TRP A 37 49.82 -33.52 -21.29
C TRP A 37 49.54 -34.82 -20.50
N VAL A 38 50.41 -35.82 -20.62
CA VAL A 38 50.29 -37.12 -19.91
C VAL A 38 50.90 -37.07 -18.50
N CYS A 39 51.87 -36.19 -18.22
CA CYS A 39 52.56 -36.12 -16.93
C CYS A 39 52.20 -34.89 -16.06
N MET A 40 51.47 -33.89 -16.58
CA MET A 40 50.91 -32.81 -15.77
C MET A 40 49.39 -33.00 -15.64
N PRO A 41 48.89 -33.63 -14.56
CA PRO A 41 47.49 -34.02 -14.46
C PRO A 41 46.48 -32.85 -14.41
N HIS A 42 46.94 -31.59 -14.33
CA HIS A 42 46.06 -30.43 -14.09
C HIS A 42 46.48 -29.16 -14.87
N ILE A 43 46.58 -29.25 -16.21
CA ILE A 43 46.61 -28.05 -17.07
C ILE A 43 45.18 -27.63 -17.40
N ILE A 44 44.83 -26.40 -17.09
CA ILE A 44 43.49 -25.84 -17.27
C ILE A 44 43.57 -24.69 -18.28
N GLN A 45 42.99 -24.86 -19.46
CA GLN A 45 43.06 -23.84 -20.50
C GLN A 45 42.29 -22.57 -20.08
N LYS A 46 42.97 -21.42 -20.06
CA LYS A 46 42.40 -20.11 -19.69
C LYS A 46 41.84 -19.40 -20.91
N ASN A 47 42.60 -19.37 -21.99
CA ASN A 47 42.20 -18.83 -23.29
C ASN A 47 43.04 -19.52 -24.40
N PRO A 48 42.89 -19.18 -25.69
CA PRO A 48 43.67 -19.81 -26.77
C PRO A 48 45.19 -19.68 -26.62
N THR A 49 45.65 -18.68 -25.86
CA THR A 49 47.08 -18.32 -25.71
C THR A 49 47.65 -18.56 -24.32
N THR A 50 46.83 -18.85 -23.31
CA THR A 50 47.32 -19.11 -21.94
C THR A 50 46.58 -20.25 -21.25
N ALA A 51 47.29 -20.96 -20.38
CA ALA A 51 46.76 -22.02 -19.52
C ALA A 51 47.22 -21.83 -18.08
N LEU A 52 46.51 -22.45 -17.14
CA LEU A 52 46.94 -22.56 -15.76
C LEU A 52 47.51 -23.95 -15.53
N ALA A 53 48.63 -24.05 -14.82
CA ALA A 53 49.21 -25.32 -14.40
C ALA A 53 49.48 -25.30 -12.91
N LEU A 54 49.16 -26.43 -12.27
CA LEU A 54 49.56 -26.68 -10.90
C LEU A 54 50.93 -27.36 -10.88
N LEU A 55 51.88 -26.80 -10.13
CA LEU A 55 53.21 -27.38 -9.92
C LEU A 55 53.56 -27.30 -8.43
N ASP A 56 53.73 -28.44 -7.76
CA ASP A 56 54.14 -28.51 -6.34
C ASP A 56 53.32 -27.56 -5.42
N ASP A 57 51.98 -27.64 -5.50
CA ASP A 57 51.00 -26.77 -4.79
C ASP A 57 50.99 -25.28 -5.20
N GLU A 58 51.73 -24.92 -6.25
CA GLU A 58 51.75 -23.56 -6.82
C GLU A 58 50.89 -23.47 -8.08
N LEU A 59 50.10 -22.40 -8.19
CA LEU A 59 49.31 -22.11 -9.38
C LEU A 59 50.11 -21.18 -10.31
N TRP A 60 50.41 -21.65 -11.51
CA TRP A 60 51.15 -20.90 -12.52
C TRP A 60 50.30 -20.62 -13.76
N GLU A 61 50.47 -19.45 -14.34
CA GLU A 61 50.02 -19.15 -15.69
C GLU A 61 51.14 -19.49 -16.69
N ILE A 62 50.78 -20.21 -17.74
CA ILE A 62 51.63 -20.63 -18.86
C ILE A 62 51.16 -19.90 -20.11
N ASP A 63 52.09 -19.25 -20.81
CA ASP A 63 51.88 -18.76 -22.17
C ASP A 63 52.03 -19.94 -23.14
N LEU A 64 50.93 -20.33 -23.79
CA LEU A 64 50.87 -21.46 -24.73
C LEU A 64 51.54 -21.13 -26.08
N VAL A 65 51.72 -19.85 -26.41
CA VAL A 65 52.39 -19.42 -27.64
C VAL A 65 53.90 -19.47 -27.45
N ARG A 66 54.38 -19.00 -26.29
CA ARG A 66 55.82 -19.00 -25.95
C ARG A 66 56.29 -20.29 -25.27
N MET A 67 55.35 -21.10 -24.79
CA MET A 67 55.62 -22.32 -24.02
C MET A 67 56.43 -22.07 -22.75
N GLU A 68 56.14 -20.96 -22.06
CA GLU A 68 56.86 -20.51 -20.86
C GLU A 68 55.90 -20.20 -19.70
N PHE A 69 56.38 -20.41 -18.47
CA PHE A 69 55.69 -19.93 -17.27
C PHE A 69 55.74 -18.41 -17.23
N SER A 70 54.58 -17.77 -17.39
CA SER A 70 54.49 -16.31 -17.45
C SER A 70 54.39 -15.68 -16.07
N LYS A 71 53.65 -16.31 -15.14
CA LYS A 71 53.34 -15.71 -13.83
C LYS A 71 52.92 -16.76 -12.79
N LYS A 72 53.47 -16.69 -11.57
CA LYS A 72 52.90 -17.39 -10.40
C LYS A 72 51.71 -16.61 -9.86
N LEU A 73 50.59 -17.29 -9.61
CA LEU A 73 49.42 -16.74 -8.96
C LEU A 73 49.52 -17.00 -7.44
N VAL A 74 49.52 -15.92 -6.68
CA VAL A 74 49.58 -15.90 -5.22
C VAL A 74 48.46 -15.03 -4.66
N ASN A 75 48.09 -15.26 -3.40
CA ASN A 75 47.13 -14.42 -2.69
C ASN A 75 47.75 -13.05 -2.36
N LEU A 76 46.99 -12.18 -1.70
CA LEU A 76 47.43 -10.81 -1.35
C LEU A 76 48.65 -10.77 -0.41
N ASN A 77 48.91 -11.85 0.31
CA ASN A 77 50.06 -11.98 1.22
C ASN A 77 51.28 -12.60 0.52
N GLY A 78 51.20 -12.87 -0.79
CA GLY A 78 52.27 -13.54 -1.53
C GLY A 78 52.30 -15.06 -1.35
N ASN A 79 51.36 -15.62 -0.60
CA ASN A 79 51.27 -17.05 -0.31
C ASN A 79 50.47 -17.82 -1.37
N ASN A 80 50.65 -19.13 -1.43
CA ASN A 80 49.87 -19.99 -2.32
C ASN A 80 48.38 -19.95 -1.93
N PHE A 81 47.49 -20.13 -2.91
CA PHE A 81 46.04 -20.16 -2.64
C PHE A 81 45.55 -21.45 -1.98
N ILE A 82 46.35 -22.53 -2.06
CA ILE A 82 46.05 -23.84 -1.48
C ILE A 82 47.31 -24.32 -0.76
N GLU A 83 47.16 -24.68 0.52
CA GLU A 83 48.19 -25.37 1.29
C GLU A 83 47.80 -26.86 1.35
N ASN A 84 48.45 -27.73 0.58
CA ASN A 84 48.25 -29.20 0.57
C ASN A 84 47.03 -29.75 -0.21
N GLY A 85 46.86 -29.36 -1.47
CA GLY A 85 45.79 -29.93 -2.32
C GLY A 85 45.99 -29.58 -3.79
N TYR A 86 45.19 -30.21 -4.66
CA TYR A 86 45.26 -29.96 -6.09
C TYR A 86 43.95 -29.44 -6.67
N TYR A 87 44.07 -28.58 -7.66
CA TYR A 87 42.96 -28.07 -8.45
C TYR A 87 42.45 -29.16 -9.38
N LYS A 88 41.14 -29.39 -9.40
CA LYS A 88 40.49 -30.36 -10.29
C LYS A 88 40.02 -29.70 -11.58
N ASN A 89 39.28 -28.61 -11.47
CA ASN A 89 38.76 -27.84 -12.59
C ASN A 89 38.89 -26.35 -12.29
N ALA A 90 39.04 -25.54 -13.33
CA ALA A 90 38.91 -24.10 -13.22
C ALA A 90 38.13 -23.51 -14.39
N LEU A 91 37.42 -22.42 -14.13
CA LEU A 91 36.66 -21.68 -15.13
C LEU A 91 36.73 -20.19 -14.84
N TYR A 92 36.82 -19.39 -15.89
CA TYR A 92 36.68 -17.94 -15.77
C TYR A 92 35.22 -17.54 -15.89
N ASP A 93 34.76 -16.67 -14.99
CA ASP A 93 33.46 -16.03 -15.16
C ASP A 93 33.55 -14.84 -16.13
N SER A 94 32.38 -14.33 -16.55
CA SER A 94 32.28 -13.15 -17.42
C SER A 94 32.90 -11.87 -16.84
N ARG A 95 33.27 -11.86 -15.56
CA ARG A 95 33.91 -10.75 -14.84
C ARG A 95 35.42 -10.95 -14.70
N GLY A 96 35.96 -12.04 -15.25
CA GLY A 96 37.39 -12.37 -15.22
C GLY A 96 37.85 -13.03 -13.92
N ASN A 97 36.95 -13.44 -13.02
CA ASN A 97 37.34 -14.19 -11.82
C ASN A 97 37.55 -15.66 -12.18
N LEU A 98 38.55 -16.25 -11.56
CA LEU A 98 38.89 -17.65 -11.69
C LEU A 98 38.19 -18.44 -10.59
N TRP A 99 37.26 -19.31 -10.97
CA TRP A 99 36.62 -20.27 -10.06
C TRP A 99 37.34 -21.59 -10.17
N VAL A 100 37.82 -22.13 -9.05
CA VAL A 100 38.60 -23.36 -9.03
C VAL A 100 38.00 -24.35 -8.04
N SER A 101 37.83 -25.60 -8.44
CA SER A 101 37.49 -26.67 -7.52
C SER A 101 38.76 -27.32 -6.98
N SER A 102 38.82 -27.49 -5.67
CA SER A 102 39.86 -28.19 -4.93
C SER A 102 39.30 -29.48 -4.34
N ASN A 103 40.14 -30.49 -4.23
CA ASN A 103 39.81 -31.74 -3.54
C ASN A 103 39.58 -31.56 -2.03
N LEU A 104 40.24 -30.60 -1.38
CA LEU A 104 40.13 -30.36 0.06
C LEU A 104 39.34 -29.10 0.43
N TYR A 105 39.39 -28.07 -0.42
CA TYR A 105 38.83 -26.75 -0.10
C TYR A 105 37.51 -26.43 -0.81
N GLY A 106 36.93 -27.40 -1.51
CA GLY A 106 35.66 -27.20 -2.23
C GLY A 106 35.82 -26.27 -3.43
N ILE A 107 34.98 -25.24 -3.55
CA ILE A 107 35.06 -24.27 -4.65
C ILE A 107 35.67 -22.98 -4.12
N LEU A 108 36.81 -22.60 -4.69
CA LEU A 108 37.53 -21.37 -4.44
C LEU A 108 37.22 -20.36 -5.54
N LYS A 109 36.90 -19.12 -5.17
CA LYS A 109 36.82 -18.00 -6.10
C LYS A 109 38.08 -17.15 -5.94
N ILE A 110 38.91 -17.11 -6.98
CA ILE A 110 40.09 -16.26 -7.06
C ILE A 110 39.72 -15.05 -7.92
N SER A 111 39.67 -13.86 -7.30
CA SER A 111 39.43 -12.62 -8.03
C SER A 111 40.55 -12.39 -9.04
N GLY A 112 40.21 -12.24 -10.32
CA GLY A 112 41.18 -11.90 -11.37
C GLY A 112 41.58 -10.42 -11.36
N ARG A 113 40.94 -9.61 -10.50
CA ARG A 113 41.25 -8.19 -10.32
C ARG A 113 42.34 -8.05 -9.27
N SER A 114 43.43 -7.36 -9.61
CA SER A 114 44.39 -6.86 -8.64
C SER A 114 43.64 -6.02 -7.62
N GLN A 115 43.60 -6.44 -6.36
CA GLN A 115 43.16 -5.53 -5.31
C GLN A 115 44.30 -4.56 -5.04
N PRO A 116 44.03 -3.25 -5.00
CA PRO A 116 45.07 -2.23 -4.88
C PRO A 116 45.63 -2.12 -3.45
N PHE A 117 45.27 -3.05 -2.58
CA PHE A 117 45.75 -3.11 -1.21
C PHE A 117 46.95 -4.05 -1.13
N GLN A 118 48.05 -3.52 -0.64
CA GLN A 118 49.15 -4.31 -0.11
C GLN A 118 48.89 -4.57 1.37
N LEU A 119 48.98 -5.84 1.78
CA LEU A 119 48.91 -6.24 3.18
C LEU A 119 50.34 -6.39 3.71
N ILE A 120 50.66 -5.74 4.83
CA ILE A 120 52.00 -5.79 5.42
C ILE A 120 51.88 -6.34 6.85
N GLY A 121 52.59 -7.43 7.10
CA GLY A 121 52.45 -8.24 8.31
C GLY A 121 53.22 -9.55 8.27
N PRO A 122 53.47 -10.20 9.42
CA PRO A 122 53.86 -11.60 9.48
C PRO A 122 52.68 -12.51 9.07
N ASP A 123 53.00 -13.74 8.66
CA ASP A 123 52.01 -14.72 8.22
C ASP A 123 51.02 -15.14 9.33
N ASP A 124 51.45 -15.14 10.60
CA ASP A 124 50.56 -15.38 11.72
C ASP A 124 49.77 -14.09 12.04
N GLU A 125 48.52 -14.05 11.55
CA GLU A 125 47.59 -12.93 11.77
C GLU A 125 47.42 -12.57 13.26
N LYS A 126 47.61 -13.52 14.20
CA LYS A 126 47.47 -13.28 15.64
C LYS A 126 48.64 -12.48 16.23
N GLU A 127 49.76 -12.45 15.52
CA GLU A 127 50.97 -11.75 15.96
C GLU A 127 51.01 -10.28 15.48
N ASN A 128 50.04 -9.85 14.69
CA ASN A 128 50.10 -8.62 13.92
C ASN A 128 49.05 -7.57 14.30
N PHE A 129 48.77 -7.44 15.60
CA PHE A 129 47.93 -6.36 16.09
C PHE A 129 48.71 -5.05 16.09
N VAL A 130 48.52 -4.21 15.06
CA VAL A 130 49.30 -2.98 14.87
C VAL A 130 48.76 -1.85 15.73
N LYS A 131 49.54 -1.42 16.72
CA LYS A 131 49.16 -0.34 17.63
C LYS A 131 49.61 1.03 17.14
N CYS A 132 50.80 1.10 16.56
CA CYS A 132 51.38 2.29 15.96
C CYS A 132 52.35 1.90 14.85
N PHE A 133 52.65 2.81 13.93
CA PHE A 133 53.64 2.55 12.89
C PHE A 133 54.26 3.86 12.39
N LYS A 134 55.40 3.76 11.71
CA LYS A 134 56.06 4.88 11.03
C LYS A 134 56.57 4.40 9.67
N VAL A 135 56.31 5.20 8.64
CA VAL A 135 56.71 4.92 7.26
C VAL A 135 57.80 5.91 6.86
N ASN A 136 58.91 5.40 6.33
CA ASN A 136 59.99 6.18 5.75
C ASN A 136 60.35 5.61 4.37
N LYS A 137 59.66 6.11 3.34
CA LYS A 137 59.85 5.66 1.95
C LYS A 137 61.27 5.96 1.45
N ALA A 138 61.88 7.07 1.87
CA ALA A 138 63.22 7.46 1.45
C ALA A 138 64.30 6.47 1.93
N ALA A 139 64.12 5.89 3.12
CA ALA A 139 65.01 4.85 3.65
C ALA A 139 64.57 3.43 3.28
N ASN A 140 63.48 3.26 2.53
CA ASN A 140 62.83 1.98 2.26
C ASN A 140 62.47 1.20 3.54
N LEU A 141 61.85 1.87 4.52
CA LEU A 141 61.52 1.29 5.83
C LEU A 141 60.07 1.53 6.25
N ILE A 142 59.46 0.50 6.85
CA ILE A 142 58.18 0.57 7.57
C ILE A 142 58.39 -0.08 8.93
N LEU A 143 58.15 0.68 10.00
CA LEU A 143 58.23 0.18 11.37
C LEU A 143 56.83 0.02 11.92
N SER A 144 56.50 -1.18 12.42
CA SER A 144 55.19 -1.52 12.97
C SER A 144 55.32 -1.98 14.41
N GLY A 145 54.78 -1.21 15.34
CA GLY A 145 54.70 -1.53 16.76
C GLY A 145 53.42 -2.30 17.06
N THR A 146 53.54 -3.44 17.73
CA THR A 146 52.43 -4.38 17.92
C THR A 146 52.04 -4.58 19.38
N TYR A 147 50.87 -5.19 19.59
CA TYR A 147 50.47 -5.76 20.86
C TYR A 147 51.10 -7.15 21.04
N GLY A 148 51.96 -7.30 22.04
CA GLY A 148 52.50 -8.57 22.49
C GLY A 148 53.77 -9.07 21.78
N LYS A 149 54.06 -8.59 20.56
CA LYS A 149 55.14 -9.13 19.71
C LYS A 149 56.27 -8.14 19.41
N GLY A 150 56.22 -6.96 20.01
CA GLY A 150 57.26 -5.94 19.89
C GLY A 150 57.14 -5.12 18.60
N LEU A 151 58.29 -4.83 17.98
CA LEU A 151 58.44 -3.95 16.85
C LEU A 151 58.97 -4.72 15.63
N PHE A 152 58.19 -4.72 14.56
CA PHE A 152 58.60 -5.27 13.28
C PHE A 152 59.13 -4.16 12.36
N VAL A 153 60.15 -4.49 11.58
CA VAL A 153 60.74 -3.62 10.56
C VAL A 153 60.61 -4.31 9.22
N TYR A 154 59.94 -3.65 8.28
CA TYR A 154 59.73 -4.10 6.91
C TYR A 154 60.40 -3.16 5.92
N ASP A 155 60.64 -3.64 4.70
CA ASP A 155 60.85 -2.75 3.56
C ASP A 155 59.52 -2.20 3.03
N THR A 156 59.55 -1.28 2.06
CA THR A 156 58.33 -0.70 1.48
C THR A 156 57.59 -1.66 0.54
N LEU A 157 58.18 -2.81 0.22
CA LEU A 157 57.51 -3.92 -0.47
C LEU A 157 56.81 -4.86 0.52
N GLY A 158 56.91 -4.60 1.82
CA GLY A 158 56.25 -5.37 2.88
C GLY A 158 57.03 -6.59 3.32
N ASN A 159 58.28 -6.79 2.86
CA ASN A 159 59.11 -7.90 3.29
C ASN A 159 59.64 -7.63 4.71
N LEU A 160 59.53 -8.62 5.59
CA LEU A 160 60.05 -8.52 6.96
C LEU A 160 61.58 -8.51 6.95
N LEU A 161 62.19 -7.44 7.48
CA LEU A 161 63.63 -7.30 7.65
C LEU A 161 64.09 -7.79 9.04
N LYS A 162 63.36 -7.39 10.09
CA LYS A 162 63.70 -7.76 11.47
C LYS A 162 62.50 -7.63 12.41
N ASN A 163 62.39 -8.54 13.37
CA ASN A 163 61.53 -8.38 14.55
C ASN A 163 62.40 -8.07 15.79
N PHE A 164 62.06 -7.00 16.49
CA PHE A 164 62.58 -6.64 17.81
C PHE A 164 61.49 -6.89 18.86
N PRO A 165 61.61 -7.91 19.73
CA PRO A 165 60.57 -8.23 20.72
C PRO A 165 60.27 -7.10 21.72
N LEU A 166 61.25 -6.21 21.97
CA LEU A 166 61.17 -5.05 22.87
C LEU A 166 60.46 -5.34 24.21
N SER A 167 60.84 -6.41 24.91
CA SER A 167 60.29 -6.69 26.24
C SER A 167 61.35 -7.08 27.28
N THR A 168 61.11 -6.63 28.50
CA THR A 168 61.77 -7.09 29.74
C THR A 168 60.88 -7.99 30.60
N HIS A 169 59.59 -8.16 30.24
CA HIS A 169 58.56 -8.76 31.12
C HIS A 169 57.64 -9.85 30.48
N GLY A 170 57.99 -10.42 29.32
CA GLY A 170 57.26 -11.57 28.73
C GLY A 170 56.14 -11.21 27.75
N GLU A 171 55.22 -12.15 27.50
CA GLU A 171 54.07 -11.97 26.58
C GLU A 171 53.18 -10.80 27.01
N GLY A 172 52.83 -9.91 26.07
CA GLY A 172 51.92 -8.78 26.32
C GLY A 172 52.56 -7.38 26.30
N ALA A 173 53.84 -7.24 25.95
CA ALA A 173 54.46 -5.94 25.73
C ALA A 173 53.83 -5.19 24.55
N VAL A 174 53.41 -3.94 24.75
CA VAL A 174 52.70 -3.15 23.71
C VAL A 174 53.55 -1.97 23.31
N VAL A 175 53.99 -1.92 22.05
CA VAL A 175 54.69 -0.75 21.51
C VAL A 175 53.65 0.34 21.27
N THR A 176 53.67 1.39 22.09
CA THR A 176 52.60 2.41 22.11
C THR A 176 52.81 3.52 21.08
N SER A 177 54.07 3.89 20.83
CA SER A 177 54.42 4.97 19.91
C SER A 177 55.84 4.82 19.36
N ILE A 178 56.04 5.31 18.13
CA ILE A 178 57.32 5.31 17.41
C ILE A 178 57.57 6.73 16.87
N GLY A 179 58.76 7.28 17.12
CA GLY A 179 59.20 8.58 16.63
C GLY A 179 60.46 8.45 15.81
N GLN A 180 60.57 9.21 14.72
CA GLN A 180 61.73 9.17 13.84
C GLN A 180 62.79 10.17 14.30
N LEU A 181 63.94 9.69 14.77
CA LEU A 181 65.03 10.54 15.26
C LEU A 181 65.88 11.07 14.10
N ASP A 182 66.16 10.20 13.13
CA ASP A 182 66.79 10.52 11.85
C ASP A 182 66.36 9.52 10.76
N ASN A 183 67.09 9.40 9.65
CA ASN A 183 66.71 8.50 8.56
C ASN A 183 66.67 7.01 8.95
N PHE A 184 67.46 6.58 9.93
CA PHE A 184 67.59 5.16 10.29
C PHE A 184 67.38 4.87 11.77
N ARG A 185 67.37 5.88 12.64
CA ARG A 185 67.14 5.71 14.08
C ARG A 185 65.73 6.15 14.48
N TYR A 186 65.09 5.31 15.29
CA TYR A 186 63.73 5.51 15.77
C TYR A 186 63.65 5.33 17.28
N LEU A 187 62.86 6.16 17.93
CA LEU A 187 62.53 6.06 19.34
C LEU A 187 61.23 5.29 19.50
N ALA A 188 61.23 4.21 20.26
CA ALA A 188 60.05 3.41 20.56
C ALA A 188 59.77 3.39 22.07
N PHE A 189 58.49 3.49 22.41
CA PHE A 189 57.98 3.38 23.77
C PHE A 189 57.15 2.11 23.93
N VAL A 190 57.32 1.43 25.07
CA VAL A 190 56.62 0.19 25.41
C VAL A 190 55.77 0.41 26.65
N HIS A 191 54.51 -0.02 26.61
CA HIS A 191 53.58 0.13 27.72
C HIS A 191 54.12 -0.49 29.02
N ALA A 192 54.04 0.27 30.12
CA ALA A 192 54.46 -0.13 31.46
C ALA A 192 55.96 -0.42 31.64
N ASP A 193 56.77 -0.34 30.57
CA ASP A 193 58.21 -0.52 30.62
C ASP A 193 58.90 0.83 30.94
N PRO A 194 59.70 0.93 32.02
CA PRO A 194 60.42 2.16 32.34
C PRO A 194 61.50 2.55 31.30
N GLN A 195 61.87 1.61 30.42
CA GLN A 195 62.89 1.78 29.40
C GLN A 195 62.33 2.41 28.12
N GLN A 196 63.18 3.14 27.43
CA GLN A 196 62.95 3.65 26.08
C GLN A 196 63.94 2.99 25.13
N TYR A 197 63.51 2.74 23.90
CA TYR A 197 64.29 1.97 22.95
C TYR A 197 64.65 2.84 21.75
N ILE A 198 65.94 2.97 21.46
CA ILE A 198 66.43 3.52 20.19
C ILE A 198 66.72 2.35 19.27
N VAL A 199 65.98 2.27 18.18
CA VAL A 199 66.11 1.23 17.17
C VAL A 199 66.89 1.79 15.99
N ASP A 200 68.08 1.26 15.74
CA ASP A 200 68.91 1.56 14.58
C ASP A 200 68.60 0.54 13.47
N CYS A 201 67.83 0.96 12.48
CA CYS A 201 67.41 0.14 11.35
C CYS A 201 68.54 -0.05 10.31
N ARG A 202 69.65 0.69 10.40
CA ARG A 202 70.81 0.46 9.52
C ARG A 202 71.65 -0.70 10.05
N LYS A 203 71.88 -0.74 11.37
CA LYS A 203 72.63 -1.81 12.04
C LYS A 203 71.75 -2.97 12.48
N MET A 204 70.43 -2.80 12.44
CA MET A 204 69.42 -3.73 12.98
C MET A 204 69.66 -4.04 14.46
N THR A 205 69.98 -3.01 15.24
CA THR A 205 70.27 -3.09 16.68
C THR A 205 69.32 -2.22 17.49
N VAL A 206 69.14 -2.56 18.76
CA VAL A 206 68.39 -1.74 19.72
C VAL A 206 69.28 -1.31 20.86
N GLN A 207 69.16 -0.03 21.26
CA GLN A 207 69.78 0.54 22.44
C GLN A 207 68.69 0.89 23.45
N THR A 208 68.92 0.54 24.70
CA THR A 208 68.02 0.83 25.81
C THR A 208 68.45 2.07 26.57
N ILE A 209 67.50 2.95 26.86
CA ILE A 209 67.66 4.13 27.70
C ILE A 209 66.79 3.94 28.94
N ASN A 210 67.38 4.04 30.13
CA ASN A 210 66.66 3.87 31.39
C ASN A 210 66.39 5.24 32.02
N ARG A 211 65.12 5.62 32.13
CA ARG A 211 64.70 6.91 32.71
C ARG A 211 63.71 6.76 33.88
N ASN A 212 63.50 5.55 34.40
CA ASN A 212 62.42 5.28 35.38
C ASN A 212 61.08 5.94 34.96
N PHE A 213 60.74 5.84 33.68
CA PHE A 213 59.62 6.53 33.06
C PHE A 213 58.73 5.51 32.36
N LYS A 214 57.53 5.25 32.88
CA LYS A 214 56.66 4.14 32.42
C LYS A 214 55.56 4.62 31.47
N PRO A 215 55.60 4.34 30.16
CA PRO A 215 54.56 4.72 29.21
C PRO A 215 53.17 4.18 29.57
N GLY A 216 52.16 5.04 29.43
CA GLY A 216 50.75 4.63 29.50
C GLY A 216 50.32 3.89 28.23
N TYR A 217 49.27 3.06 28.31
CA TYR A 217 48.82 2.26 27.16
C TYR A 217 48.37 3.13 25.97
N TYR A 218 47.79 4.30 26.27
CA TYR A 218 47.38 5.30 25.28
C TYR A 218 48.39 6.44 25.12
N SER A 219 49.65 6.20 25.49
CA SER A 219 50.69 7.21 25.27
C SER A 219 50.91 7.45 23.78
N GLN A 220 51.19 8.71 23.43
CA GLN A 220 51.42 9.11 22.05
C GLN A 220 52.65 9.99 21.95
N LEU A 221 53.36 9.83 20.83
CA LEU A 221 54.53 10.61 20.48
C LEU A 221 54.24 11.30 19.14
N ILE A 222 54.20 12.62 19.16
CA ILE A 222 53.82 13.45 18.01
C ILE A 222 55.01 14.33 17.64
N GLU A 223 55.54 14.11 16.45
CA GLU A 223 56.63 14.91 15.92
C GLU A 223 56.11 16.25 15.39
N PHE A 224 56.54 17.37 16.00
CA PHE A 224 56.15 18.71 15.55
C PHE A 224 57.29 19.49 14.88
N GLU A 225 58.54 19.10 15.15
CA GLU A 225 59.74 19.56 14.47
C GLU A 225 60.67 18.35 14.28
N PRO A 226 61.56 18.32 13.26
CA PRO A 226 62.46 17.19 13.05
C PRO A 226 63.24 16.84 14.33
N GLY A 227 63.12 15.59 14.79
CA GLY A 227 63.77 15.11 16.01
C GLY A 227 63.23 15.71 17.32
N THR A 228 62.12 16.45 17.28
CA THR A 228 61.47 17.05 18.44
C THR A 228 60.00 16.63 18.52
N PHE A 229 59.63 16.06 19.65
CA PHE A 229 58.35 15.41 19.86
C PHE A 229 57.60 15.98 21.05
N PHE A 230 56.30 16.03 20.90
CA PHE A 230 55.35 16.15 21.99
C PHE A 230 54.96 14.74 22.43
N TYR A 231 55.26 14.42 23.67
CA TYR A 231 54.88 13.14 24.27
C TYR A 231 53.76 13.35 25.28
N MET A 232 52.73 12.53 25.15
CA MET A 232 51.53 12.62 25.97
C MET A 232 51.25 11.28 26.64
N ARG A 233 50.97 11.32 27.95
CA ARG A 233 50.62 10.15 28.76
C ARG A 233 49.49 10.51 29.72
N GLY A 234 48.26 10.20 29.34
CA GLY A 234 47.10 10.65 30.11
C GLY A 234 47.09 12.18 30.19
N PHE A 235 47.23 12.72 31.40
CA PHE A 235 47.30 14.17 31.63
C PHE A 235 48.73 14.74 31.63
N GLU A 236 49.76 13.89 31.70
CA GLU A 236 51.17 14.31 31.67
C GLU A 236 51.63 14.62 30.24
N LYS A 237 52.39 15.70 30.09
CA LYS A 237 52.85 16.23 28.81
C LYS A 237 54.33 16.60 28.91
N GLU A 238 55.15 16.06 28.01
CA GLU A 238 56.58 16.34 27.94
C GLU A 238 57.00 16.68 26.52
N LYS A 239 58.04 17.51 26.40
CA LYS A 239 58.79 17.73 25.17
C LYS A 239 60.00 16.82 25.18
N ILE A 240 60.22 16.11 24.07
CA ILE A 240 61.38 15.23 23.87
C ILE A 240 62.17 15.77 22.68
N GLN A 241 63.47 15.93 22.82
CA GLN A 241 64.35 16.41 21.75
C GLN A 241 65.54 15.47 21.57
N TRP A 242 65.83 15.14 20.32
CA TRP A 242 67.03 14.43 19.92
C TRP A 242 68.11 15.44 19.53
N ILE A 243 69.11 15.62 20.40
CA ILE A 243 70.17 16.61 20.21
C ILE A 243 71.50 15.98 20.62
N ASN A 244 72.52 16.08 19.76
CA ASN A 244 73.86 15.54 20.01
C ASN A 244 73.86 14.04 20.40
N GLU A 245 73.03 13.25 19.73
CA GLU A 245 72.86 11.81 19.99
C GLU A 245 72.30 11.45 21.38
N GLU A 246 71.68 12.41 22.06
CA GLU A 246 71.03 12.23 23.35
C GLU A 246 69.57 12.68 23.31
N LEU A 247 68.73 12.01 24.11
CA LEU A 247 67.36 12.44 24.35
C LEU A 247 67.32 13.44 25.51
N LYS A 248 66.85 14.65 25.22
CA LYS A 248 66.57 15.69 26.22
C LYS A 248 65.07 15.80 26.45
N PHE A 249 64.69 15.87 27.71
CA PHE A 249 63.30 15.97 28.12
C PHE A 249 63.08 17.28 28.87
N SER A 250 61.99 17.98 28.55
CA SER A 250 61.63 19.24 29.20
C SER A 250 60.12 19.38 29.29
N PRO A 251 59.59 20.28 30.14
CA PRO A 251 58.18 20.65 30.10
C PRO A 251 57.79 21.20 28.72
N ILE A 252 56.55 20.95 28.30
CA ILE A 252 55.99 21.51 27.06
C ILE A 252 55.57 22.96 27.29
N SER A 253 55.95 23.89 26.41
CA SER A 253 55.50 25.29 26.50
C SER A 253 54.19 25.51 25.75
N PRO A 254 53.41 26.58 26.05
CA PRO A 254 52.24 26.95 25.26
C PRO A 254 52.55 27.19 23.78
N ALA A 255 53.75 27.70 23.47
CA ALA A 255 54.20 27.91 22.09
C ALA A 255 54.46 26.58 21.36
N ASP A 256 55.03 25.58 22.06
CA ASP A 256 55.20 24.24 21.50
C ASP A 256 53.84 23.57 21.26
N LEU A 257 52.89 23.68 22.19
CA LEU A 257 51.52 23.16 22.01
C LEU A 257 50.85 23.74 20.77
N LYS A 258 51.01 25.05 20.54
CA LYS A 258 50.48 25.69 19.32
C LYS A 258 51.08 25.05 18.05
N LYS A 259 52.39 24.80 18.02
CA LYS A 259 53.05 24.12 16.89
C LYS A 259 52.52 22.69 16.66
N VAL A 260 52.24 21.96 17.74
CA VAL A 260 51.64 20.62 17.69
C VAL A 260 50.24 20.69 17.08
N VAL A 261 49.42 21.66 17.49
CA VAL A 261 48.09 21.87 16.90
C VAL A 261 48.20 22.28 15.43
N ASP A 262 49.12 23.18 15.09
CA ASP A 262 49.31 23.68 13.73
C ASP A 262 49.78 22.60 12.74
N LYS A 263 50.38 21.49 13.20
CA LYS A 263 50.65 20.30 12.37
C LYS A 263 49.39 19.68 11.78
N GLY A 264 48.23 19.91 12.42
CA GLY A 264 46.95 19.59 11.83
C GLY A 264 46.56 18.12 11.90
N ILE A 265 47.27 17.24 12.61
CA ILE A 265 46.77 15.90 12.95
C ILE A 265 47.14 15.63 14.40
N LEU A 266 46.13 15.52 15.25
CA LEU A 266 46.27 15.30 16.68
C LEU A 266 45.33 14.17 17.11
N PRO A 267 45.84 12.97 17.39
CA PRO A 267 45.04 11.94 17.95
C PRO A 267 44.78 12.20 19.44
N LEU A 268 43.56 11.90 19.86
CA LEU A 268 43.01 12.29 21.16
C LEU A 268 42.30 11.06 21.70
N ARG A 269 42.56 10.63 22.92
CA ARG A 269 41.77 9.52 23.48
C ARG A 269 41.61 9.72 24.96
N ASN A 270 40.36 9.94 25.38
CA ASN A 270 40.02 10.23 26.77
C ASN A 270 40.80 11.43 27.33
N ILE A 271 41.05 12.45 26.50
CA ILE A 271 41.76 13.67 26.89
C ILE A 271 40.86 14.86 26.62
N ASP A 272 40.87 15.82 27.54
CA ASP A 272 40.18 17.08 27.37
C ASP A 272 40.84 17.89 26.25
N LEU A 273 40.11 18.08 25.14
CA LEU A 273 40.58 18.75 23.94
C LEU A 273 41.18 20.13 24.25
N THR A 274 40.54 20.90 25.13
CA THR A 274 41.02 22.23 25.55
C THR A 274 42.33 22.21 26.30
N SER A 275 42.63 21.12 27.00
CA SER A 275 43.89 20.99 27.72
C SER A 275 45.08 20.96 26.77
N ILE A 276 44.89 20.53 25.51
CA ILE A 276 45.94 20.47 24.50
C ILE A 276 45.88 21.70 23.60
N THR A 277 44.69 22.07 23.13
CA THR A 277 44.56 23.16 22.17
C THR A 277 44.71 24.54 22.80
N GLY A 278 44.33 24.69 24.07
CA GLY A 278 44.32 25.98 24.77
C GLY A 278 43.36 27.01 24.16
N ASP A 279 42.52 26.60 23.19
CA ASP A 279 41.71 27.50 22.37
C ASP A 279 40.21 27.32 22.67
N PRO A 280 39.50 28.39 23.10
CA PRO A 280 38.05 28.37 23.29
C PRO A 280 37.24 27.95 22.06
N TYR A 281 37.78 28.12 20.84
CA TYR A 281 37.17 27.69 19.58
C TYR A 281 36.62 26.26 19.65
N PHE A 282 37.42 25.33 20.18
CA PHE A 282 37.04 23.91 20.24
C PHE A 282 35.96 23.62 21.29
N ILE A 283 35.84 24.45 22.32
CA ILE A 283 34.73 24.37 23.29
C ILE A 283 33.42 24.69 22.59
N GLU A 284 33.41 25.73 21.76
CA GLU A 284 32.23 26.13 21.02
C GLU A 284 31.81 25.04 20.03
N CYS A 285 32.78 24.47 19.30
CA CYS A 285 32.54 23.34 18.39
C CYS A 285 31.87 22.17 19.13
N LEU A 286 32.44 21.74 20.25
CA LEU A 286 31.92 20.62 21.04
C LEU A 286 30.51 20.88 21.58
N LYS A 287 30.23 22.11 22.06
CA LYS A 287 28.87 22.50 22.49
C LYS A 287 27.84 22.34 21.37
N LYS A 288 28.17 22.71 20.13
CA LYS A 288 27.28 22.58 18.95
C LYS A 288 27.02 21.11 18.57
N THR A 289 27.94 20.19 18.90
CA THR A 289 27.73 18.74 18.69
C THR A 289 27.00 18.03 19.84
N GLY A 290 26.92 18.66 21.01
CA GLY A 290 26.46 17.99 22.24
C GLY A 290 27.43 16.91 22.77
N LEU A 291 28.71 16.97 22.38
CA LEU A 291 29.76 16.07 22.86
C LEU A 291 30.49 16.65 24.08
N GLN A 292 30.94 15.74 24.94
CA GLN A 292 31.88 16.08 26.01
C GLN A 292 33.30 16.26 25.45
N GLN A 293 34.18 16.94 26.20
CA GLN A 293 35.54 17.21 25.74
C GLN A 293 36.37 15.96 25.45
N THR A 294 36.11 14.87 26.16
CA THR A 294 36.76 13.56 25.98
C THR A 294 36.16 12.73 24.83
N GLY A 295 35.08 13.21 24.19
CA GLY A 295 34.39 12.50 23.10
C GLY A 295 35.13 12.52 21.76
N THR A 296 36.19 13.32 21.64
CA THR A 296 37.00 13.43 20.40
C THR A 296 38.11 12.39 20.41
N GLN A 297 38.18 11.59 19.34
CA GLN A 297 39.17 10.54 19.13
C GLN A 297 40.35 11.01 18.26
N ILE A 298 40.11 11.94 17.34
CA ILE A 298 41.17 12.52 16.53
C ILE A 298 40.71 13.87 15.99
N MET A 299 41.65 14.80 15.88
CA MET A 299 41.44 16.11 15.31
C MET A 299 42.35 16.26 14.08
N VAL A 300 41.78 16.66 12.95
CA VAL A 300 42.51 16.83 11.70
C VAL A 300 42.16 18.18 11.07
N LYS A 301 43.17 18.93 10.64
CA LYS A 301 43.02 20.16 9.88
C LYS A 301 42.86 19.81 8.40
N ARG A 302 41.83 20.36 7.77
CA ARG A 302 41.53 20.18 6.35
C ARG A 302 41.30 21.55 5.74
N ASN A 303 42.27 22.04 4.97
CA ASN A 303 42.30 23.43 4.50
C ASN A 303 42.16 24.43 5.68
N ASN A 304 41.10 25.23 5.68
CA ASN A 304 40.76 26.18 6.75
C ASN A 304 39.77 25.63 7.78
N ASN A 305 39.35 24.37 7.64
CA ASN A 305 38.38 23.70 8.50
C ASN A 305 39.07 22.74 9.47
N TRP A 306 38.37 22.44 10.56
CA TRP A 306 38.73 21.39 11.51
C TRP A 306 37.76 20.22 11.44
N LEU A 307 38.30 19.01 11.34
CA LEU A 307 37.57 17.76 11.45
C LEU A 307 37.79 17.17 12.83
N LEU A 308 36.69 16.85 13.50
CA LEU A 308 36.69 16.11 14.76
C LEU A 308 36.14 14.71 14.47
N GLY A 309 37.01 13.70 14.51
CA GLY A 309 36.62 12.29 14.54
C GLY A 309 36.26 11.90 15.97
N THR A 310 35.07 11.32 16.14
CA THR A 310 34.47 11.12 17.47
C THR A 310 33.86 9.72 17.58
N ILE A 311 33.19 9.46 18.71
CA ILE A 311 32.36 8.26 18.89
C ILE A 311 30.98 8.35 18.21
N LYS A 312 30.64 9.50 17.60
CA LYS A 312 29.37 9.78 16.90
C LYS A 312 29.59 10.23 15.45
N GLY A 313 30.68 9.79 14.84
CA GLY A 313 31.08 10.13 13.48
C GLY A 313 32.04 11.30 13.41
N ILE A 314 32.05 11.99 12.27
CA ILE A 314 32.94 13.11 11.96
C ILE A 314 32.14 14.41 11.92
N PHE A 315 32.63 15.43 12.61
CA PHE A 315 32.10 16.79 12.57
C PHE A 315 33.12 17.74 11.95
N GLU A 316 32.69 18.50 10.95
CA GLU A 316 33.52 19.48 10.25
C GLU A 316 33.11 20.90 10.64
N PHE A 317 34.07 21.70 11.08
CA PHE A 317 33.87 23.07 11.53
C PHE A 317 34.70 24.05 10.70
N ASP A 318 34.10 25.21 10.38
CA ASP A 318 34.84 26.31 9.76
C ASP A 318 35.67 27.10 10.78
N SER A 319 36.44 28.09 10.34
CA SER A 319 37.25 28.96 11.21
C SER A 319 36.44 29.78 12.22
N SER A 320 35.13 29.89 12.04
CA SER A 320 34.19 30.61 12.92
C SER A 320 33.39 29.66 13.83
N ALA A 321 33.84 28.40 13.94
CA ALA A 321 33.22 27.34 14.74
C ALA A 321 31.79 26.98 14.31
N ASN A 322 31.38 27.28 13.07
CA ASN A 322 30.11 26.80 12.54
C ASN A 322 30.23 25.35 12.10
N LEU A 323 29.24 24.54 12.44
CA LEU A 323 29.15 23.16 11.98
C LEU A 323 28.80 23.14 10.49
N VAL A 324 29.79 22.81 9.66
CA VAL A 324 29.66 22.75 8.19
C VAL A 324 29.03 21.44 7.76
N ARG A 325 29.47 20.32 8.35
CA ARG A 325 29.04 18.98 7.96
C ARG A 325 29.10 18.00 9.12
N THR A 326 28.10 17.13 9.19
CA THR A 326 28.08 15.96 10.06
C THR A 326 28.07 14.71 9.20
N ILE A 327 29.02 13.81 9.43
CA ILE A 327 29.15 12.54 8.71
C ILE A 327 28.98 11.41 9.73
N ASN A 328 27.90 10.64 9.62
CA ASN A 328 27.52 9.60 10.58
C ASN A 328 26.74 8.48 9.88
N ILE A 329 26.10 7.56 10.62
CA ILE A 329 25.33 6.46 10.01
C ILE A 329 24.23 6.98 9.08
N LYS A 330 23.56 8.08 9.45
CA LYS A 330 22.52 8.70 8.61
C LYS A 330 23.07 9.25 7.29
N SER A 331 24.37 9.52 7.23
CA SER A 331 25.06 9.99 6.03
C SER A 331 25.55 8.84 5.14
N GLY A 332 25.60 7.60 5.66
CA GLY A 332 26.10 6.41 4.96
C GLY A 332 27.37 5.79 5.55
N LEU A 333 27.89 6.27 6.69
CA LEU A 333 28.98 5.57 7.39
C LEU A 333 28.47 4.24 7.99
N PRO A 334 29.25 3.16 7.91
CA PRO A 334 28.84 1.87 8.47
C PRO A 334 28.98 1.81 10.00
N ASP A 335 29.89 2.62 10.57
CA ASP A 335 30.16 2.74 12.00
C ASP A 335 30.49 4.20 12.39
N GLU A 336 30.07 4.62 13.57
CA GLU A 336 30.27 6.01 14.05
C GLU A 336 31.53 6.17 14.91
N TYR A 337 32.20 5.08 15.30
CA TYR A 337 33.38 5.16 16.13
C TYR A 337 34.62 5.38 15.26
N ILE A 338 35.10 6.62 15.19
CA ILE A 338 36.21 6.99 14.30
C ILE A 338 37.55 6.86 15.05
N TYR A 339 38.41 5.96 14.59
CA TYR A 339 39.72 5.70 15.20
C TYR A 339 40.85 6.55 14.61
N SER A 340 40.78 6.84 13.31
CA SER A 340 41.82 7.55 12.58
C SER A 340 41.21 8.32 11.42
N ILE A 341 41.85 9.42 11.04
CA ILE A 341 41.49 10.26 9.90
C ILE A 341 42.79 10.70 9.23
N VAL A 342 42.84 10.61 7.90
CA VAL A 342 43.87 11.23 7.06
C VAL A 342 43.20 11.91 5.87
N ILE A 343 43.85 12.94 5.33
CA ILE A 343 43.40 13.65 4.15
C ILE A 343 44.32 13.28 3.00
N ASP A 344 43.75 12.83 1.88
CA ASP A 344 44.53 12.51 0.69
C ASP A 344 44.83 13.75 -0.16
N LYS A 345 45.61 13.57 -1.24
CA LYS A 345 46.00 14.66 -2.15
C LYS A 345 44.83 15.31 -2.90
N ASN A 346 43.68 14.62 -3.02
CA ASN A 346 42.47 15.16 -3.62
C ASN A 346 41.59 15.90 -2.60
N ASN A 347 42.09 16.04 -1.37
CA ASN A 347 41.40 16.58 -0.22
C ASN A 347 40.20 15.70 0.22
N ASP A 348 40.15 14.43 -0.17
CA ASP A 348 39.13 13.49 0.32
C ASP A 348 39.49 13.06 1.75
N ILE A 349 38.45 12.83 2.56
CA ILE A 349 38.62 12.34 3.93
C ILE A 349 38.67 10.82 3.89
N TRP A 350 39.69 10.25 4.51
CA TRP A 350 39.78 8.83 4.78
C TRP A 350 39.71 8.58 6.26
N CYS A 351 38.82 7.69 6.71
CA CYS A 351 38.71 7.34 8.11
C CYS A 351 38.66 5.83 8.34
N GLY A 352 39.27 5.39 9.45
CA GLY A 352 39.19 4.01 9.94
C GLY A 352 38.24 3.90 11.12
N HIS A 353 37.45 2.82 11.14
CA HIS A 353 36.43 2.52 12.15
C HIS A 353 36.28 1.00 12.34
N ASN A 354 35.31 0.52 13.13
CA ASN A 354 35.12 -0.91 13.41
C ASN A 354 34.64 -1.76 12.22
N LYS A 355 34.15 -1.12 11.15
CA LYS A 355 33.60 -1.79 9.95
C LYS A 355 34.38 -1.48 8.68
N GLY A 356 35.68 -1.25 8.81
CA GLY A 356 36.62 -1.05 7.72
C GLY A 356 37.09 0.39 7.55
N LEU A 357 37.23 0.83 6.30
CA LEU A 357 37.63 2.19 5.95
C LEU A 357 36.51 2.90 5.16
N SER A 358 36.37 4.20 5.34
CA SER A 358 35.47 5.02 4.54
C SER A 358 36.22 6.18 3.89
N ARG A 359 35.96 6.39 2.59
CA ARG A 359 36.35 7.62 1.87
C ARG A 359 35.14 8.52 1.74
N ILE A 360 35.31 9.79 2.09
CA ILE A 360 34.31 10.84 1.90
C ILE A 360 34.87 11.91 0.97
N ASP A 361 34.26 12.03 -0.20
CA ASP A 361 34.68 13.03 -1.19
C ASP A 361 34.20 14.45 -0.83
N ASN A 362 34.63 15.43 -1.64
CA ASN A 362 34.21 16.83 -1.50
C ASN A 362 32.70 17.06 -1.70
N ALA A 363 32.01 16.20 -2.46
CA ALA A 363 30.56 16.27 -2.66
C ALA A 363 29.76 15.58 -1.53
N GLY A 364 30.45 14.88 -0.63
CA GLY A 364 29.86 14.13 0.48
C GLY A 364 29.48 12.69 0.14
N HIS A 365 29.91 12.14 -1.00
CA HIS A 365 29.72 10.72 -1.29
C HIS A 365 30.62 9.89 -0.41
N ILE A 366 30.03 8.89 0.22
CA ILE A 366 30.73 7.94 1.09
C ILE A 366 30.95 6.63 0.33
N PHE A 367 32.20 6.23 0.24
CA PHE A 367 32.65 4.97 -0.32
C PHE A 367 33.25 4.11 0.78
N ASN A 368 32.55 3.03 1.14
CA ASN A 368 32.90 2.14 2.24
C ASN A 368 33.68 0.92 1.72
N LEU A 369 34.73 0.55 2.44
CA LEU A 369 35.56 -0.62 2.21
C LEU A 369 35.56 -1.49 3.46
N ASN A 370 35.50 -2.81 3.29
CA ASN A 370 35.55 -3.79 4.38
C ASN A 370 36.57 -4.90 4.09
N LYS A 371 36.68 -5.90 4.98
CA LYS A 371 37.59 -7.04 4.82
C LYS A 371 37.45 -7.73 3.45
N GLU A 372 36.23 -7.86 2.93
CA GLU A 372 35.97 -8.50 1.62
C GLU A 372 36.50 -7.68 0.44
N ASP A 373 36.83 -6.41 0.65
CA ASP A 373 37.48 -5.55 -0.35
C ASP A 373 39.01 -5.69 -0.36
N GLY A 374 39.60 -6.46 0.57
CA GLY A 374 41.06 -6.67 0.68
C GLY A 374 41.72 -6.03 1.89
N LEU A 375 40.93 -5.55 2.85
CA LEU A 375 41.45 -5.01 4.10
C LEU A 375 41.96 -6.14 5.01
N GLN A 376 42.94 -5.84 5.87
CA GLN A 376 43.48 -6.79 6.86
C GLN A 376 42.40 -7.37 7.79
N GLY A 377 41.34 -6.60 7.99
CA GLY A 377 40.19 -6.89 8.81
C GLY A 377 39.24 -5.69 8.79
N ASP A 378 38.08 -5.85 9.44
CA ASP A 378 37.12 -4.75 9.57
C ASP A 378 37.54 -3.75 10.67
N GLU A 379 38.26 -4.19 11.69
CA GLU A 379 38.67 -3.31 12.80
C GLU A 379 40.02 -2.65 12.55
N PHE A 380 40.00 -1.31 12.56
CA PHE A 380 41.20 -0.45 12.49
C PHE A 380 41.53 0.17 13.85
N ASN A 381 42.80 0.50 14.05
CA ASN A 381 43.31 0.96 15.33
C ASN A 381 43.40 2.48 15.45
N HIS A 382 43.22 2.95 16.69
CA HIS A 382 43.30 4.38 17.05
C HIS A 382 44.64 4.99 16.64
N ALA A 383 44.58 6.11 15.92
CA ALA A 383 45.73 6.86 15.40
C ALA A 383 46.68 6.10 14.46
N ALA A 384 46.34 4.86 14.06
CA ALA A 384 47.14 4.05 13.16
C ALA A 384 46.78 4.37 11.70
N ALA A 385 47.09 5.60 11.26
CA ALA A 385 46.98 5.98 9.86
C ALA A 385 48.01 7.04 9.48
N THR A 386 48.51 7.00 8.24
CA THR A 386 49.36 8.06 7.70
C THR A 386 49.21 8.18 6.20
N VAL A 387 49.60 9.35 5.67
CA VAL A 387 49.74 9.61 4.24
C VAL A 387 51.20 9.95 3.99
N THR A 388 51.81 9.29 3.00
CA THR A 388 53.18 9.58 2.58
C THR A 388 53.20 10.74 1.58
N ASP A 389 54.38 11.33 1.36
CA ASP A 389 54.54 12.48 0.45
C ASP A 389 54.14 12.17 -1.00
N ASP A 390 54.31 10.91 -1.44
CA ASP A 390 53.87 10.42 -2.75
C ASP A 390 52.36 10.13 -2.81
N GLY A 391 51.65 10.15 -1.68
CA GLY A 391 50.19 10.05 -1.58
C GLY A 391 49.68 8.63 -1.35
N GLU A 392 50.56 7.72 -0.92
CA GLU A 392 50.15 6.39 -0.46
C GLU A 392 49.54 6.51 0.93
N LEU A 393 48.42 5.81 1.14
CA LEU A 393 47.76 5.74 2.43
C LEU A 393 48.15 4.45 3.12
N PHE A 394 48.47 4.56 4.41
CA PHE A 394 48.68 3.41 5.28
C PHE A 394 47.67 3.46 6.42
N PHE A 395 47.08 2.31 6.73
CA PHE A 395 46.17 2.12 7.85
C PHE A 395 46.51 0.84 8.60
N GLY A 396 46.62 0.92 9.93
CA GLY A 396 46.89 -0.21 10.81
C GLY A 396 45.65 -0.69 11.54
N GLY A 397 45.52 -2.00 11.70
CA GLY A 397 44.45 -2.62 12.46
C GLY A 397 44.91 -3.87 13.19
N ILE A 398 43.96 -4.78 13.42
CA ILE A 398 44.15 -5.93 14.31
C ILE A 398 44.98 -7.08 13.72
N ARG A 399 45.25 -7.06 12.40
CA ARG A 399 45.98 -8.08 11.63
C ARG A 399 46.96 -7.49 10.62
N GLY A 400 47.40 -6.25 10.83
CA GLY A 400 48.46 -5.64 10.03
C GLY A 400 48.17 -4.26 9.50
N LEU A 401 48.92 -3.92 8.46
CA LEU A 401 48.79 -2.67 7.73
C LEU A 401 48.18 -2.94 6.35
N ASN A 402 47.28 -2.06 5.93
CA ASN A 402 46.92 -1.87 4.54
C ASN A 402 47.69 -0.67 3.99
N ALA A 403 48.36 -0.85 2.84
CA ALA A 403 48.96 0.22 2.05
C ALA A 403 48.30 0.29 0.66
N PHE A 404 47.92 1.48 0.21
CA PHE A 404 47.28 1.65 -1.10
C PHE A 404 47.29 3.12 -1.58
N TYR A 405 47.15 3.32 -2.89
CA TYR A 405 46.90 4.63 -3.47
C TYR A 405 45.41 4.83 -3.77
N PRO A 406 44.77 5.93 -3.33
CA PRO A 406 43.36 6.21 -3.60
C PRO A 406 42.97 6.16 -5.09
N SER A 407 43.88 6.57 -5.98
CA SER A 407 43.67 6.58 -7.44
C SER A 407 43.42 5.19 -8.01
N GLN A 408 43.96 4.13 -7.37
CA GLN A 408 43.81 2.75 -7.82
C GLN A 408 42.45 2.12 -7.44
N LEU A 409 41.73 2.73 -6.48
CA LEU A 409 40.42 2.25 -6.01
C LEU A 409 39.27 2.55 -6.97
N SER A 410 39.44 3.48 -7.91
CA SER A 410 38.47 3.77 -8.98
C SER A 410 38.09 2.53 -9.81
N ARG A 411 38.89 1.46 -9.74
CA ARG A 411 38.63 0.14 -10.35
C ARG A 411 37.62 -0.75 -9.57
N ILE A 412 37.16 -0.34 -8.38
CA ILE A 412 36.30 -1.14 -7.48
C ILE A 412 34.80 -0.78 -7.61
N VAL A 413 34.40 0.15 -8.49
CA VAL A 413 32.96 0.39 -8.71
C VAL A 413 32.34 -0.82 -9.39
N ASP A 414 31.44 -1.48 -8.67
CA ASP A 414 30.75 -2.68 -9.12
C ASP A 414 29.28 -2.41 -9.39
N THR A 415 28.84 -2.76 -10.60
CA THR A 415 27.44 -2.75 -11.00
C THR A 415 26.92 -4.19 -10.97
N PRO A 416 26.28 -4.63 -9.86
CA PRO A 416 25.80 -6.00 -9.77
C PRO A 416 24.57 -6.19 -10.67
N ARG A 417 24.39 -7.42 -11.17
CA ARG A 417 23.17 -7.82 -11.87
C ARG A 417 22.15 -8.28 -10.83
N LEU A 418 21.06 -7.55 -10.67
CA LEU A 418 19.96 -7.97 -9.82
C LEU A 418 19.14 -9.09 -10.50
N THR A 419 18.94 -10.20 -9.78
CA THR A 419 18.18 -11.35 -10.26
C THR A 419 17.09 -11.72 -9.26
N ILE A 420 15.89 -11.99 -9.75
CA ILE A 420 14.80 -12.52 -8.92
C ILE A 420 15.03 -14.03 -8.75
N ILE A 421 15.14 -14.46 -7.50
CA ILE A 421 15.33 -15.87 -7.14
C ILE A 421 13.98 -16.57 -7.11
N HIS A 422 12.99 -15.93 -6.49
CA HIS A 422 11.70 -16.57 -6.24
C HIS A 422 10.60 -15.54 -6.01
N ILE A 423 9.40 -15.85 -6.49
CA ILE A 423 8.19 -15.07 -6.21
C ILE A 423 7.14 -16.03 -5.66
N SER A 424 6.59 -15.72 -4.49
CA SER A 424 5.51 -16.49 -3.87
C SER A 424 4.35 -15.59 -3.49
N THR A 425 3.15 -16.17 -3.53
CA THR A 425 1.92 -15.55 -3.05
C THR A 425 1.29 -16.45 -2.00
N ILE A 426 0.42 -15.90 -1.15
CA ILE A 426 -0.42 -16.73 -0.27
C ILE A 426 -1.18 -17.72 -1.15
N GLY A 427 -1.05 -19.03 -0.92
CA GLY A 427 -1.74 -20.07 -1.69
C GLY A 427 -1.00 -20.63 -2.91
N ASN A 428 0.27 -20.25 -3.15
CA ASN A 428 1.16 -20.84 -4.16
C ASN A 428 0.55 -20.95 -5.58
N ILE A 429 -0.14 -19.91 -6.03
CA ILE A 429 -0.78 -19.90 -7.37
C ILE A 429 0.22 -19.78 -8.53
N LEU A 430 1.49 -19.44 -8.24
CA LEU A 430 2.54 -19.37 -9.24
C LEU A 430 3.17 -20.76 -9.42
N PRO A 431 3.39 -21.25 -10.66
CA PRO A 431 4.03 -22.53 -10.89
C PRO A 431 5.42 -22.60 -10.25
N ALA A 432 5.76 -23.75 -9.66
CA ALA A 432 7.08 -23.98 -9.07
C ALA A 432 8.21 -23.90 -10.11
N ASP A 433 7.93 -24.25 -11.37
CA ASP A 433 8.87 -24.23 -12.50
C ASP A 433 8.82 -22.91 -13.30
N THR A 434 8.56 -21.80 -12.61
CA THR A 434 8.57 -20.48 -13.25
C THR A 434 10.00 -19.95 -13.31
N ALA A 435 10.44 -19.49 -14.48
CA ALA A 435 11.70 -18.76 -14.66
C ALA A 435 11.63 -17.36 -14.00
N PHE A 436 11.61 -17.30 -12.66
CA PHE A 436 11.42 -16.07 -11.88
C PHE A 436 12.43 -14.98 -12.25
N TRP A 437 13.65 -15.36 -12.61
CA TRP A 437 14.70 -14.45 -13.05
C TRP A 437 14.34 -13.63 -14.30
N ASN A 438 13.39 -14.11 -15.12
CA ASN A 438 12.94 -13.48 -16.37
C ASN A 438 11.50 -12.95 -16.30
N VAL A 439 10.92 -12.82 -15.11
CA VAL A 439 9.56 -12.28 -14.96
C VAL A 439 9.59 -10.76 -15.07
N ASP A 440 8.80 -10.22 -16.00
CA ASP A 440 8.60 -8.77 -16.16
C ASP A 440 7.16 -8.33 -15.85
N LYS A 441 6.20 -9.26 -15.93
CA LYS A 441 4.78 -9.00 -15.65
C LYS A 441 4.17 -10.11 -14.81
N LEU A 442 3.38 -9.71 -13.82
CA LEU A 442 2.62 -10.61 -12.94
C LEU A 442 1.17 -10.17 -12.89
N LYS A 443 0.26 -11.11 -13.07
CA LYS A 443 -1.18 -10.90 -12.90
C LYS A 443 -1.68 -11.78 -11.76
N ILE A 444 -2.15 -11.16 -10.69
CA ILE A 444 -2.45 -11.84 -9.43
C ILE A 444 -3.91 -11.56 -9.03
N PRO A 445 -4.70 -12.59 -8.67
CA PRO A 445 -6.05 -12.39 -8.14
C PRO A 445 -6.03 -11.65 -6.79
N PHE A 446 -7.05 -10.83 -6.52
CA PHE A 446 -7.20 -10.09 -5.26
C PHE A 446 -7.03 -10.94 -3.98
N LYS A 447 -7.49 -12.20 -3.98
CA LYS A 447 -7.39 -13.11 -2.81
C LYS A 447 -5.94 -13.44 -2.43
N ASN A 448 -5.00 -13.30 -3.37
CA ASN A 448 -3.60 -13.70 -3.24
C ASN A 448 -2.68 -12.47 -3.33
N ASN A 449 -3.19 -11.29 -2.95
CA ASN A 449 -2.52 -10.00 -3.12
C ASN A 449 -1.32 -9.75 -2.20
N GLN A 450 -0.97 -10.73 -1.36
CA GLN A 450 0.28 -10.72 -0.61
C GLN A 450 1.37 -11.41 -1.42
N ILE A 451 2.37 -10.64 -1.82
CA ILE A 451 3.46 -11.05 -2.68
C ILE A 451 4.76 -10.99 -1.90
N LYS A 452 5.49 -12.10 -1.89
CA LYS A 452 6.85 -12.20 -1.38
C LYS A 452 7.80 -12.37 -2.56
N ILE A 453 8.77 -11.48 -2.68
CA ILE A 453 9.78 -11.51 -3.74
C ILE A 453 11.14 -11.66 -3.09
N LYS A 454 11.85 -12.74 -3.43
CA LYS A 454 13.24 -12.97 -3.08
C LYS A 454 14.12 -12.65 -4.28
N PHE A 455 15.20 -11.93 -4.05
CA PHE A 455 16.13 -11.49 -5.09
C PHE A 455 17.56 -11.49 -4.57
N SER A 456 18.52 -11.50 -5.47
CA SER A 456 19.93 -11.34 -5.10
C SER A 456 20.70 -10.61 -6.18
N ALA A 457 21.63 -9.78 -5.74
CA ALA A 457 22.57 -9.07 -6.57
C ALA A 457 23.77 -9.98 -6.87
N ILE A 458 24.07 -10.13 -8.16
CA ILE A 458 25.20 -10.93 -8.65
C ILE A 458 26.25 -9.97 -9.19
N GLY A 459 27.24 -9.65 -8.34
CA GLY A 459 28.36 -8.80 -8.70
C GLY A 459 29.71 -9.45 -8.40
N ASN A 460 30.70 -8.62 -8.09
CA ASN A 460 32.00 -9.04 -7.60
C ASN A 460 31.90 -9.67 -6.21
N LYS A 461 31.01 -9.17 -5.36
CA LYS A 461 30.70 -9.70 -4.03
C LYS A 461 29.49 -10.64 -4.09
N SER A 462 29.28 -11.40 -3.02
CA SER A 462 28.03 -12.14 -2.85
C SER A 462 26.87 -11.18 -2.58
N GLY A 463 25.65 -11.62 -2.84
CA GLY A 463 24.46 -10.78 -2.70
C GLY A 463 24.26 -10.21 -1.29
N ASN A 464 24.85 -10.80 -0.24
CA ASN A 464 24.65 -10.35 1.15
C ASN A 464 25.46 -9.08 1.49
N PHE A 465 26.41 -8.71 0.63
CA PHE A 465 27.27 -7.54 0.84
C PHE A 465 26.80 -6.29 0.09
N TYR A 466 25.77 -6.41 -0.75
CA TYR A 466 25.14 -5.24 -1.37
C TYR A 466 24.04 -4.71 -0.46
N GLU A 467 23.83 -3.41 -0.55
CA GLU A 467 22.61 -2.80 -0.05
C GLU A 467 21.52 -2.88 -1.11
N TYR A 468 20.27 -3.02 -0.66
CA TYR A 468 19.09 -3.12 -1.50
C TYR A 468 18.12 -1.99 -1.18
N GLN A 469 17.51 -1.45 -2.22
CA GLN A 469 16.41 -0.51 -2.13
C GLN A 469 15.29 -0.93 -3.05
N TYR A 470 14.04 -0.66 -2.63
CA TYR A 470 12.88 -0.88 -3.47
C TYR A 470 11.87 0.26 -3.36
N ARG A 471 11.00 0.38 -4.36
CA ARG A 471 9.77 1.17 -4.27
C ARG A 471 8.67 0.57 -5.14
N VAL A 472 7.43 0.80 -4.77
CA VAL A 472 6.26 0.39 -5.56
C VAL A 472 5.63 1.63 -6.21
N LYS A 473 5.93 1.88 -7.49
CA LYS A 473 5.28 2.97 -8.23
C LYS A 473 3.77 2.73 -8.31
N GLY A 474 3.00 3.76 -7.95
CA GLY A 474 1.55 3.68 -7.74
C GLY A 474 1.13 3.58 -6.26
N LEU A 475 2.09 3.39 -5.34
CA LEU A 475 1.86 3.38 -3.89
C LEU A 475 2.90 4.23 -3.13
N ASP A 476 4.17 4.15 -3.53
CA ASP A 476 5.30 4.82 -2.88
C ASP A 476 5.85 5.98 -3.72
N TYR A 477 6.26 7.07 -3.04
CA TYR A 477 6.94 8.22 -3.66
C TYR A 477 8.47 8.13 -3.54
N GLU A 478 8.99 7.56 -2.45
CA GLU A 478 10.41 7.48 -2.13
C GLU A 478 10.92 6.03 -2.13
N TRP A 479 12.24 5.85 -2.26
CA TRP A 479 12.90 4.56 -2.12
C TRP A 479 12.97 4.12 -0.67
N LYS A 480 12.65 2.86 -0.40
CA LYS A 480 12.78 2.24 0.91
C LYS A 480 14.04 1.39 0.97
N SER A 481 14.87 1.63 1.99
CA SER A 481 16.07 0.85 2.24
C SER A 481 15.74 -0.48 2.91
N LEU A 482 16.40 -1.55 2.44
CA LEU A 482 16.33 -2.90 2.99
C LEU A 482 17.66 -3.30 3.68
N GLY A 483 18.67 -2.41 3.65
CA GLY A 483 20.04 -2.78 3.99
C GLY A 483 20.47 -3.98 3.16
N HIS A 484 20.90 -5.05 3.82
CA HIS A 484 21.32 -6.29 3.15
C HIS A 484 20.19 -7.32 2.94
N THR A 485 18.93 -6.96 3.23
CA THR A 485 17.79 -7.88 3.14
C THR A 485 17.41 -8.16 1.68
N GLN A 486 17.37 -9.44 1.33
CA GLN A 486 17.13 -9.97 -0.02
C GLN A 486 15.68 -10.38 -0.29
N GLU A 487 14.75 -9.92 0.54
CA GLU A 487 13.34 -10.26 0.49
C GLU A 487 12.48 -9.02 0.73
N ILE A 488 11.41 -8.88 -0.06
CA ILE A 488 10.32 -7.93 0.21
C ILE A 488 8.99 -8.67 0.33
N ASN A 489 8.17 -8.20 1.25
CA ASN A 489 6.82 -8.69 1.52
C ASN A 489 5.84 -7.54 1.31
N LEU A 490 4.98 -7.66 0.31
CA LEU A 490 4.07 -6.60 -0.14
C LEU A 490 2.62 -7.07 -0.06
N ALA A 491 1.73 -6.24 0.47
CA ALA A 491 0.29 -6.43 0.38
C ALA A 491 -0.29 -5.32 -0.52
N LEU A 492 -0.64 -5.66 -1.75
CA LEU A 492 -1.04 -4.68 -2.76
C LEU A 492 -2.57 -4.64 -2.91
N PRO A 493 -3.22 -3.46 -2.88
CA PRO A 493 -4.63 -3.34 -3.25
C PRO A 493 -4.88 -3.70 -4.73
N SER A 494 -6.15 -3.77 -5.13
CA SER A 494 -6.50 -3.91 -6.56
C SER A 494 -5.97 -2.72 -7.36
N GLY A 495 -5.22 -2.98 -8.43
CA GLY A 495 -4.57 -1.92 -9.20
C GLY A 495 -3.42 -2.40 -10.07
N SER A 496 -2.76 -1.46 -10.76
CA SER A 496 -1.55 -1.70 -11.55
C SER A 496 -0.37 -1.00 -10.91
N TYR A 497 0.70 -1.73 -10.65
CA TYR A 497 1.89 -1.26 -9.95
C TYR A 497 3.16 -1.63 -10.73
N VAL A 498 4.24 -0.89 -10.47
CA VAL A 498 5.58 -1.28 -10.92
C VAL A 498 6.49 -1.37 -9.70
N ILE A 499 6.96 -2.57 -9.41
CA ILE A 499 7.95 -2.81 -8.36
C ILE A 499 9.32 -2.54 -8.96
N GLU A 500 10.02 -1.55 -8.40
CA GLU A 500 11.38 -1.20 -8.78
C GLU A 500 12.34 -1.64 -7.67
N ILE A 501 13.42 -2.31 -8.05
CA ILE A 501 14.44 -2.80 -7.11
C ILE A 501 15.83 -2.42 -7.65
N ALA A 502 16.70 -1.99 -6.75
CA ALA A 502 18.09 -1.64 -7.04
C ALA A 502 19.01 -2.25 -5.98
N ALA A 503 20.21 -2.64 -6.39
CA ALA A 503 21.27 -3.10 -5.50
C ALA A 503 22.60 -2.41 -5.81
N SER A 504 23.32 -1.96 -4.79
CA SER A 504 24.63 -1.31 -4.95
C SER A 504 25.45 -1.45 -3.67
N ASN A 505 26.77 -1.22 -3.77
CA ASN A 505 27.64 -1.07 -2.59
C ASN A 505 27.49 0.30 -1.93
N SER A 506 27.07 1.30 -2.71
CA SER A 506 26.74 2.65 -2.25
C SER A 506 25.76 3.26 -3.24
N PHE A 507 24.72 3.93 -2.73
CA PHE A 507 23.68 4.52 -3.56
C PHE A 507 23.96 6.00 -3.80
N SER A 508 24.09 6.39 -5.07
CA SER A 508 24.10 7.79 -5.48
C SER A 508 22.70 8.40 -5.40
N LYS A 509 22.60 9.74 -5.33
CA LYS A 509 21.31 10.44 -5.44
C LYS A 509 20.54 10.08 -6.72
N ASP A 510 21.26 9.81 -7.82
CA ASP A 510 20.68 9.41 -9.10
C ASP A 510 20.47 7.89 -9.22
N LEU A 511 19.70 7.33 -8.29
CA LEU A 511 19.45 5.90 -8.21
C LEU A 511 18.60 5.41 -9.39
N LYS A 512 19.15 4.51 -10.21
CA LYS A 512 18.44 3.85 -11.31
C LYS A 512 18.00 2.45 -10.90
N ALA A 513 16.74 2.12 -11.17
CA ALA A 513 16.21 0.77 -10.97
C ALA A 513 16.93 -0.23 -11.86
N GLN A 514 17.34 -1.36 -11.29
CA GLN A 514 18.00 -2.45 -12.03
C GLN A 514 17.00 -3.52 -12.48
N LYS A 515 15.95 -3.77 -11.69
CA LYS A 515 14.84 -4.65 -12.06
C LYS A 515 13.50 -3.94 -11.88
N LEU A 516 12.63 -4.15 -12.86
CA LEU A 516 11.27 -3.65 -12.91
C LEU A 516 10.31 -4.84 -13.07
N ILE A 517 9.28 -4.92 -12.23
CA ILE A 517 8.24 -5.95 -12.33
C ILE A 517 6.89 -5.25 -12.36
N GLN A 518 6.17 -5.37 -13.47
CA GLN A 518 4.80 -4.87 -13.57
C GLN A 518 3.87 -5.86 -12.87
N VAL A 519 3.07 -5.38 -11.93
CA VAL A 519 2.13 -6.20 -11.15
C VAL A 519 0.72 -5.67 -11.31
N GLU A 520 -0.19 -6.51 -11.80
CA GLU A 520 -1.62 -6.24 -11.90
C GLU A 520 -2.37 -7.08 -10.87
N ILE A 521 -2.94 -6.43 -9.86
CA ILE A 521 -3.84 -7.07 -8.89
C ILE A 521 -5.27 -6.96 -9.42
N VAL A 522 -5.83 -8.09 -9.84
CA VAL A 522 -7.13 -8.15 -10.51
C VAL A 522 -8.26 -7.93 -9.50
N PRO A 523 -9.18 -6.96 -9.71
CA PRO A 523 -10.30 -6.72 -8.82
C PRO A 523 -11.23 -7.94 -8.68
N PRO A 524 -11.86 -8.12 -7.50
CA PRO A 524 -12.86 -9.17 -7.29
C PRO A 524 -14.06 -9.01 -8.24
N PHE A 525 -14.73 -10.12 -8.57
CA PHE A 525 -15.77 -10.12 -9.61
C PHE A 525 -16.92 -9.14 -9.35
N TYR A 526 -17.27 -8.90 -8.09
CA TYR A 526 -18.36 -8.00 -7.70
C TYR A 526 -18.03 -6.50 -7.86
N GLN A 527 -16.76 -6.14 -8.02
CA GLN A 527 -16.32 -4.77 -8.34
C GLN A 527 -16.17 -4.52 -9.84
N ARG A 528 -16.40 -5.55 -10.67
CA ARG A 528 -16.31 -5.41 -12.14
C ARG A 528 -17.61 -4.85 -12.69
N TRP A 529 -17.48 -4.03 -13.74
CA TRP A 529 -18.60 -3.30 -14.36
C TRP A 529 -19.77 -4.20 -14.78
N TRP A 530 -19.49 -5.39 -15.34
CA TRP A 530 -20.54 -6.31 -15.78
C TRP A 530 -21.42 -6.81 -14.62
N PHE A 531 -20.82 -7.05 -13.44
CA PHE A 531 -21.56 -7.55 -12.28
C PHE A 531 -22.44 -6.45 -11.69
N ILE A 532 -21.93 -5.21 -11.68
CA ILE A 532 -22.68 -4.02 -11.28
C ILE A 532 -23.89 -3.84 -12.21
N ILE A 533 -23.71 -3.90 -13.53
CA ILE A 533 -24.81 -3.81 -14.49
C ILE A 533 -25.83 -4.92 -14.28
N LEU A 534 -25.38 -6.17 -14.08
CA LEU A 534 -26.28 -7.31 -13.89
C LEU A 534 -27.08 -7.19 -12.59
N SER A 535 -26.45 -6.71 -11.52
CA SER A 535 -27.11 -6.45 -10.24
C SER A 535 -28.14 -5.33 -10.34
N VAL A 536 -27.81 -4.23 -11.03
CA VAL A 536 -28.76 -3.14 -11.31
C VAL A 536 -29.92 -3.64 -12.18
N SER A 537 -29.64 -4.43 -13.22
CA SER A 537 -30.66 -5.01 -14.10
C SER A 537 -31.58 -5.97 -13.34
N ALA A 538 -31.04 -6.81 -12.47
CA ALA A 538 -31.81 -7.72 -11.62
C ALA A 538 -32.72 -6.93 -10.66
N LEU A 539 -32.21 -5.85 -10.06
CA LEU A 539 -32.98 -4.97 -9.19
C LEU A 539 -34.13 -4.28 -9.95
N LEU A 540 -33.85 -3.74 -11.15
CA LEU A 540 -34.88 -3.11 -11.99
C LEU A 540 -35.94 -4.11 -12.46
N THR A 541 -35.53 -5.34 -12.78
CA THR A 541 -36.45 -6.42 -13.17
C THR A 541 -37.33 -6.83 -12.00
N ALA A 542 -36.75 -7.02 -10.81
CA ALA A 542 -37.49 -7.33 -9.59
C ALA A 542 -38.49 -6.20 -9.25
N LEU A 543 -38.07 -4.94 -9.38
CA LEU A 543 -38.95 -3.79 -9.19
C LEU A 543 -40.08 -3.76 -10.22
N ALA A 544 -39.79 -4.03 -11.50
CA ALA A 544 -40.81 -4.09 -12.56
C ALA A 544 -41.81 -5.22 -12.32
N LEU A 545 -41.34 -6.42 -11.94
CA LEU A 545 -42.20 -7.56 -11.58
C LEU A 545 -43.06 -7.25 -10.34
N PHE A 546 -42.48 -6.58 -9.34
CA PHE A 546 -43.21 -6.16 -8.15
C PHE A 546 -44.30 -5.13 -8.47
N ILE A 547 -44.00 -4.14 -9.31
CA ILE A 547 -44.99 -3.17 -9.81
C ILE A 547 -46.09 -3.87 -10.62
N GLN A 548 -45.72 -4.80 -11.51
CA GLN A 548 -46.69 -5.59 -12.27
C GLN A 548 -47.58 -6.43 -11.35
N PHE A 549 -47.02 -7.05 -10.31
CA PHE A 549 -47.78 -7.81 -9.32
C PHE A 549 -48.81 -6.93 -8.58
N ILE A 550 -48.41 -5.75 -8.11
CA ILE A 550 -49.31 -4.79 -7.47
C ILE A 550 -50.41 -4.35 -8.43
N ASN A 551 -50.05 -4.00 -9.66
CA ASN A 551 -50.99 -3.55 -10.67
C ASN A 551 -51.99 -4.66 -11.03
N LYS A 552 -51.53 -5.90 -11.25
CA LYS A 552 -52.40 -7.05 -11.54
C LYS A 552 -53.41 -7.28 -10.42
N ASN A 553 -52.99 -7.16 -9.16
CA ASN A 553 -53.91 -7.30 -8.02
C ASN A 553 -54.92 -6.15 -7.95
N LYS A 554 -54.53 -4.91 -8.28
CA LYS A 554 -55.46 -3.78 -8.42
C LYS A 554 -56.46 -3.99 -9.57
N TYR A 555 -55.99 -4.46 -10.73
CA TYR A 555 -56.84 -4.74 -11.89
C TYR A 555 -57.86 -5.84 -11.61
N ARG A 556 -57.46 -6.93 -10.95
CA ARG A 556 -58.37 -8.02 -10.54
C ARG A 556 -59.51 -7.49 -9.66
N LYS A 557 -59.18 -6.75 -8.60
CA LYS A 557 -60.21 -6.15 -7.72
C LYS A 557 -61.17 -5.23 -8.47
N LYS A 558 -60.67 -4.46 -9.44
CA LYS A 558 -61.51 -3.59 -10.27
C LYS A 558 -62.41 -4.38 -11.21
N LEU A 559 -61.92 -5.48 -11.78
CA LEU A 559 -62.72 -6.38 -12.61
C LEU A 559 -63.83 -7.06 -11.80
N ASP A 560 -63.51 -7.60 -10.63
CA ASP A 560 -64.50 -8.26 -9.77
C ASP A 560 -65.62 -7.28 -9.37
N TYR A 561 -65.27 -6.01 -9.09
CA TYR A 561 -66.23 -4.96 -8.82
C TYR A 561 -67.17 -4.71 -10.02
N ILE A 562 -66.62 -4.65 -11.24
CA ILE A 562 -67.42 -4.43 -12.47
C ILE A 562 -68.35 -5.62 -12.74
N HIS A 563 -67.86 -6.86 -12.58
CA HIS A 563 -68.66 -8.06 -12.74
C HIS A 563 -69.85 -8.09 -11.76
N MET A 564 -69.60 -7.75 -10.49
CA MET A 564 -70.64 -7.69 -9.47
C MET A 564 -71.72 -6.64 -9.79
N GLN A 565 -71.34 -5.50 -10.36
CA GLN A 565 -72.31 -4.50 -10.83
C GLN A 565 -73.16 -5.04 -11.99
N GLN A 566 -72.53 -5.73 -12.93
CA GLN A 566 -73.22 -6.29 -14.09
C GLN A 566 -74.20 -7.41 -13.70
N GLU A 567 -73.82 -8.27 -12.75
CA GLU A 567 -74.70 -9.30 -12.19
C GLU A 567 -75.96 -8.69 -11.55
N LEU A 568 -75.78 -7.64 -10.74
CA LEU A 568 -76.89 -6.90 -10.13
C LEU A 568 -77.82 -6.29 -11.17
N GLU A 569 -77.28 -5.76 -12.27
CA GLU A 569 -78.10 -5.22 -13.36
C GLU A 569 -78.90 -6.31 -14.08
N THR A 570 -78.26 -7.44 -14.38
CA THR A 570 -78.96 -8.56 -15.04
C THR A 570 -80.08 -9.11 -14.17
N GLU A 571 -79.89 -9.20 -12.86
CA GLU A 571 -80.91 -9.70 -11.94
C GLU A 571 -82.09 -8.72 -11.83
N ARG A 572 -81.83 -7.40 -11.79
CA ARG A 572 -82.90 -6.39 -11.86
C ARG A 572 -83.73 -6.51 -13.13
N GLN A 573 -83.10 -6.66 -14.28
CA GLN A 573 -83.80 -6.83 -15.56
C GLN A 573 -84.58 -8.14 -15.62
N ARG A 574 -84.07 -9.20 -14.99
CA ARG A 574 -84.79 -10.47 -14.87
C ARG A 574 -86.04 -10.30 -14.00
N ILE A 575 -85.91 -9.72 -12.81
CA ILE A 575 -87.03 -9.45 -11.91
C ILE A 575 -88.11 -8.62 -12.64
N SER A 576 -87.73 -7.56 -13.34
CA SER A 576 -88.67 -6.73 -14.09
C SER A 576 -89.43 -7.52 -15.17
N ARG A 577 -88.74 -8.39 -15.92
CA ARG A 577 -89.35 -9.28 -16.92
C ARG A 577 -90.29 -10.32 -16.27
N ASP A 578 -89.86 -10.97 -15.19
CA ASP A 578 -90.68 -11.95 -14.48
C ASP A 578 -91.96 -11.33 -13.89
N LEU A 579 -91.88 -10.09 -13.40
CA LEU A 579 -93.05 -9.30 -12.97
C LEU A 579 -94.00 -8.99 -14.15
N HIS A 580 -93.45 -8.56 -15.29
CA HIS A 580 -94.23 -8.24 -16.49
C HIS A 580 -94.98 -9.45 -17.03
N ASP A 581 -94.28 -10.57 -17.21
CA ASP A 581 -94.81 -11.72 -17.95
C ASP A 581 -95.73 -12.59 -17.10
N ASN A 582 -95.40 -12.82 -15.84
CA ASN A 582 -96.20 -13.70 -14.98
C ASN A 582 -97.33 -12.92 -14.30
N MET A 583 -97.03 -11.86 -13.55
CA MET A 583 -98.05 -11.17 -12.74
C MET A 583 -99.00 -10.32 -13.59
N GLY A 584 -98.50 -9.70 -14.67
CA GLY A 584 -99.33 -8.96 -15.63
C GLY A 584 -100.34 -9.87 -16.34
N ALA A 585 -99.90 -11.03 -16.81
CA ALA A 585 -100.76 -12.00 -17.47
C ALA A 585 -101.80 -12.62 -16.51
N TYR A 586 -101.41 -13.04 -15.30
CA TYR A 586 -102.34 -13.60 -14.31
C TYR A 586 -103.41 -12.60 -13.89
N THR A 587 -103.05 -11.33 -13.71
CA THR A 587 -104.01 -10.29 -13.31
C THR A 587 -104.98 -9.95 -14.45
N THR A 588 -104.49 -9.94 -15.69
CA THR A 588 -105.35 -9.75 -16.88
C THR A 588 -106.33 -10.92 -17.05
N ALA A 589 -105.87 -12.17 -16.83
CA ALA A 589 -106.72 -13.35 -16.85
C ALA A 589 -107.77 -13.33 -15.72
N LEU A 590 -107.39 -12.88 -14.52
CA LEU A 590 -108.32 -12.65 -13.41
C LEU A 590 -109.41 -11.64 -13.79
N LEU A 591 -109.03 -10.49 -14.39
CA LEU A 591 -109.99 -9.50 -14.87
C LEU A 591 -110.95 -10.08 -15.91
N ALA A 592 -110.44 -10.84 -16.88
CA ALA A 592 -111.27 -11.49 -17.89
C ALA A 592 -112.25 -12.52 -17.28
N ASN A 593 -111.80 -13.29 -16.28
CA ASN A 593 -112.65 -14.24 -15.57
C ASN A 593 -113.72 -13.54 -14.73
N VAL A 594 -113.38 -12.44 -14.05
CA VAL A 594 -114.34 -11.63 -13.30
C VAL A 594 -115.38 -11.00 -14.23
N GLU A 595 -114.96 -10.49 -15.40
CA GLU A 595 -115.87 -9.94 -16.41
C GLU A 595 -116.80 -11.01 -17.00
N LYS A 596 -116.27 -12.21 -17.25
CA LYS A 596 -117.07 -13.37 -17.70
C LYS A 596 -118.12 -13.77 -16.65
N LEU A 597 -117.75 -13.78 -15.36
CA LEU A 597 -118.69 -14.07 -14.27
C LEU A 597 -119.75 -12.98 -14.11
N ARG A 598 -119.41 -11.71 -14.34
CA ARG A 598 -120.35 -10.59 -14.37
C ARG A 598 -121.40 -10.75 -15.46
N ILE A 599 -120.99 -11.15 -16.66
CA ILE A 599 -121.89 -11.42 -17.80
C ILE A 599 -122.82 -12.61 -17.51
N GLN A 600 -122.35 -13.64 -16.79
CA GLN A 600 -123.13 -14.85 -16.52
C GLN A 600 -124.10 -14.76 -15.33
N LYS A 601 -123.75 -14.03 -14.27
CA LYS A 601 -124.52 -13.99 -13.01
C LYS A 601 -125.24 -12.67 -12.74
N GLY A 602 -125.11 -11.69 -13.63
CA GLY A 602 -125.61 -10.32 -13.40
C GLY A 602 -124.74 -9.54 -12.40
N GLU A 603 -125.01 -8.25 -12.25
CA GLU A 603 -124.25 -7.39 -11.33
C GLU A 603 -124.36 -7.90 -9.89
N ASN A 604 -123.22 -8.27 -9.31
CA ASN A 604 -123.06 -8.63 -7.91
C ASN A 604 -121.98 -7.73 -7.30
N ASP A 605 -122.27 -7.18 -6.12
CA ASP A 605 -121.42 -6.25 -5.41
C ASP A 605 -120.05 -6.87 -5.05
N GLU A 606 -119.98 -8.18 -4.82
CA GLU A 606 -118.71 -8.90 -4.65
C GLU A 606 -117.88 -9.02 -5.94
N LEU A 607 -118.53 -9.18 -7.10
CA LEU A 607 -117.84 -9.25 -8.40
C LEU A 607 -117.27 -7.89 -8.79
N ASN A 608 -117.99 -6.80 -8.51
CA ASN A 608 -117.50 -5.45 -8.69
C ASN A 608 -116.31 -5.14 -7.77
N LYS A 609 -116.33 -5.62 -6.52
CA LYS A 609 -115.17 -5.53 -5.62
C LYS A 609 -113.97 -6.33 -6.13
N MET A 610 -114.16 -7.54 -6.65
CA MET A 610 -113.06 -8.32 -7.26
C MET A 610 -112.49 -7.65 -8.50
N LYS A 611 -113.32 -7.07 -9.36
CA LYS A 611 -112.88 -6.34 -10.56
C LYS A 611 -112.03 -5.14 -10.17
N ASN A 612 -112.54 -4.29 -9.27
CA ASN A 612 -111.82 -3.12 -8.80
C ASN A 612 -110.49 -3.51 -8.12
N ASN A 613 -110.46 -4.60 -7.35
CA ASN A 613 -109.22 -5.10 -6.76
C ASN A 613 -108.22 -5.58 -7.81
N ALA A 614 -108.67 -6.28 -8.85
CA ALA A 614 -107.80 -6.74 -9.92
C ALA A 614 -107.28 -5.58 -10.79
N ASP A 615 -108.10 -4.56 -11.06
CA ASP A 615 -107.66 -3.33 -11.73
C ASP A 615 -106.64 -2.56 -10.89
N ASN A 616 -106.83 -2.49 -9.57
CA ASN A 616 -105.89 -1.87 -8.64
C ASN A 616 -104.54 -2.61 -8.60
N ILE A 617 -104.56 -3.95 -8.65
CA ILE A 617 -103.34 -4.78 -8.75
C ILE A 617 -102.63 -4.51 -10.07
N LEU A 618 -103.37 -4.48 -11.19
CA LEU A 618 -102.79 -4.30 -12.51
C LEU A 618 -102.16 -2.91 -12.68
N ASN A 619 -102.82 -1.87 -12.16
CA ASN A 619 -102.26 -0.52 -12.15
C ASN A 619 -101.04 -0.43 -11.22
N SER A 620 -101.09 -1.03 -10.04
CA SER A 620 -99.93 -1.07 -9.13
C SER A 620 -98.73 -1.82 -9.73
N LEU A 621 -98.96 -2.90 -10.47
CA LEU A 621 -97.93 -3.63 -11.21
C LEU A 621 -97.30 -2.79 -12.32
N ARG A 622 -98.12 -2.10 -13.14
CA ARG A 622 -97.63 -1.20 -14.20
C ARG A 622 -96.81 -0.05 -13.65
N GLU A 623 -97.25 0.55 -12.55
CA GLU A 623 -96.51 1.63 -11.86
C GLU A 623 -95.17 1.11 -11.31
N THR A 624 -95.16 -0.09 -10.73
CA THR A 624 -93.92 -0.70 -10.20
C THR A 624 -92.94 -1.03 -11.32
N ILE A 625 -93.43 -1.55 -12.46
CA ILE A 625 -92.60 -1.82 -13.65
C ILE A 625 -92.05 -0.51 -14.24
N TRP A 626 -92.88 0.53 -14.34
CA TRP A 626 -92.44 1.84 -14.83
C TRP A 626 -91.30 2.41 -13.99
N VAL A 627 -91.33 2.20 -12.68
CA VAL A 627 -90.24 2.61 -11.80
C VAL A 627 -89.04 1.66 -11.84
N LEU A 628 -89.24 0.35 -11.96
CA LEU A 628 -88.14 -0.61 -12.05
C LEU A 628 -87.34 -0.49 -13.36
N ASN A 629 -88.00 -0.07 -14.45
CA ASN A 629 -87.35 0.11 -15.75
C ASN A 629 -86.66 1.47 -15.92
N ASN A 630 -87.07 2.50 -15.16
CA ASN A 630 -86.46 3.82 -15.21
C ASN A 630 -85.57 4.05 -13.98
N LYS A 631 -84.25 4.01 -14.18
CA LYS A 631 -83.28 4.21 -13.07
C LYS A 631 -83.32 5.63 -12.49
N GLU A 632 -83.79 6.59 -13.28
CA GLU A 632 -83.74 8.03 -13.03
C GLU A 632 -84.99 8.65 -13.67
N ILE A 633 -85.84 9.34 -12.90
CA ILE A 633 -87.08 9.98 -13.37
C ILE A 633 -86.93 11.48 -13.17
N SER A 634 -87.09 12.29 -14.21
CA SER A 634 -87.06 13.75 -14.05
C SER A 634 -88.29 14.24 -13.28
N VAL A 635 -88.14 15.35 -12.55
CA VAL A 635 -89.26 15.99 -11.85
C VAL A 635 -90.35 16.40 -12.84
N SER A 636 -89.99 16.84 -14.04
CA SER A 636 -90.94 17.13 -15.13
C SER A 636 -91.81 15.93 -15.50
N ASP A 637 -91.20 14.79 -15.80
CA ASP A 637 -91.90 13.55 -16.19
C ASP A 637 -92.80 13.04 -15.05
N PHE A 638 -92.34 13.15 -13.81
CA PHE A 638 -93.11 12.81 -12.62
C PHE A 638 -94.36 13.70 -12.47
N CYS A 639 -94.20 15.02 -12.61
CA CYS A 639 -95.30 15.98 -12.51
C CYS A 639 -96.35 15.77 -13.60
N ASP A 640 -95.94 15.53 -14.84
CA ASP A 640 -96.84 15.21 -15.95
C ASP A 640 -97.64 13.94 -15.68
N GLY A 641 -97.00 12.90 -15.12
CA GLY A 641 -97.66 11.68 -14.69
C GLY A 641 -98.76 11.94 -13.65
N PHE A 642 -98.46 12.72 -12.61
CA PHE A 642 -99.41 13.03 -11.55
C PHE A 642 -100.56 13.94 -12.02
N LYS A 643 -100.28 14.97 -12.82
CA LYS A 643 -101.31 15.84 -13.43
C LYS A 643 -102.29 15.01 -14.26
N ASN A 644 -101.79 14.11 -15.10
CA ASN A 644 -102.62 13.23 -15.91
C ASN A 644 -103.51 12.31 -15.06
N TYR A 645 -103.02 11.85 -13.91
CA TYR A 645 -103.81 11.10 -12.95
C TYR A 645 -104.96 11.95 -12.36
N CYS A 646 -104.68 13.17 -11.91
CA CYS A 646 -105.69 14.08 -11.35
C CYS A 646 -106.77 14.44 -12.39
N VAL A 647 -106.38 14.82 -13.60
CA VAL A 647 -107.30 15.20 -14.68
C VAL A 647 -108.26 14.07 -15.03
N LYS A 648 -107.77 12.82 -15.15
CA LYS A 648 -108.63 11.65 -15.43
C LYS A 648 -109.68 11.43 -14.33
N TRP A 649 -109.31 11.70 -13.09
CA TRP A 649 -110.18 11.47 -11.95
C TRP A 649 -111.27 12.56 -11.83
N LEU A 650 -110.91 13.81 -12.14
CA LEU A 650 -111.81 14.98 -12.12
C LEU A 650 -112.84 15.02 -13.27
N GLN A 651 -112.67 14.22 -14.34
CA GLN A 651 -113.66 14.12 -15.42
C GLN A 651 -115.08 13.75 -14.93
N ASN A 652 -115.18 13.15 -13.74
CA ASN A 652 -116.45 12.76 -13.12
C ASN A 652 -117.02 13.82 -12.15
N PHE A 653 -116.38 14.99 -12.02
CA PHE A 653 -116.72 16.03 -11.04
C PHE A 653 -116.70 17.43 -11.70
N GLU A 654 -117.82 17.88 -12.27
CA GLU A 654 -117.92 19.15 -13.01
C GLU A 654 -117.78 20.41 -12.12
N GLU A 655 -117.91 20.27 -10.80
CA GLU A 655 -117.93 21.39 -9.85
C GLU A 655 -116.55 21.71 -9.21
N ILE A 656 -115.49 20.96 -9.54
CA ILE A 656 -114.14 21.10 -8.95
C ILE A 656 -113.13 21.59 -9.98
N SER A 657 -112.53 22.75 -9.73
CA SER A 657 -111.42 23.30 -10.51
C SER A 657 -110.06 22.76 -10.05
N PHE A 658 -109.14 22.52 -10.98
CA PHE A 658 -107.78 22.08 -10.71
C PHE A 658 -106.76 22.99 -11.40
N GLU A 659 -105.90 23.61 -10.61
CA GLU A 659 -104.85 24.50 -11.08
C GLU A 659 -103.47 23.90 -10.78
N ALA A 660 -102.61 23.86 -11.79
CA ALA A 660 -101.23 23.39 -11.65
C ALA A 660 -100.26 24.57 -11.82
N GLU A 661 -99.49 24.87 -10.77
CA GLU A 661 -98.45 25.90 -10.79
C GLU A 661 -97.06 25.25 -10.75
N GLU A 662 -96.32 25.34 -11.85
CA GLU A 662 -94.98 24.75 -11.97
C GLU A 662 -93.90 25.83 -12.04
N ASN A 663 -92.98 25.81 -11.06
CA ASN A 663 -91.78 26.63 -11.04
C ASN A 663 -90.54 25.73 -10.95
N ILE A 664 -90.22 25.11 -12.10
CA ILE A 664 -89.10 24.16 -12.26
C ILE A 664 -87.94 24.90 -12.93
N GLN A 665 -86.98 25.37 -12.12
CA GLN A 665 -85.75 26.01 -12.62
C GLN A 665 -84.62 25.00 -12.82
N SER A 666 -84.69 23.87 -12.12
CA SER A 666 -83.76 22.76 -12.22
C SER A 666 -84.57 21.46 -12.27
N ASP A 667 -84.51 20.76 -13.39
CA ASP A 667 -85.23 19.50 -13.58
C ASP A 667 -84.44 18.36 -12.94
N LYS A 668 -84.63 18.19 -11.63
CA LYS A 668 -83.90 17.21 -10.82
C LYS A 668 -84.30 15.80 -11.21
N ILE A 669 -83.35 14.88 -11.03
CA ILE A 669 -83.59 13.46 -11.20
C ILE A 669 -83.98 12.87 -9.84
N LEU A 670 -85.18 12.30 -9.77
CA LEU A 670 -85.64 11.48 -8.66
C LEU A 670 -85.10 10.07 -8.81
N THR A 671 -84.67 9.48 -7.70
CA THR A 671 -84.45 8.04 -7.63
C THR A 671 -85.80 7.32 -7.78
N ALA A 672 -85.75 6.09 -8.29
CA ALA A 672 -86.90 5.20 -8.37
C ALA A 672 -87.69 5.11 -7.04
N ALA A 673 -86.99 5.04 -5.91
CA ALA A 673 -87.63 4.95 -4.59
C ALA A 673 -88.36 6.25 -4.20
N GLU A 674 -87.73 7.41 -4.39
CA GLU A 674 -88.34 8.72 -4.13
C GLU A 674 -89.60 8.91 -4.97
N ALA A 675 -89.53 8.60 -6.27
CA ALA A 675 -90.67 8.71 -7.18
C ALA A 675 -91.86 7.85 -6.75
N ILE A 676 -91.65 6.59 -6.32
CA ILE A 676 -92.73 5.73 -5.80
C ILE A 676 -93.38 6.34 -4.57
N HIS A 677 -92.57 6.74 -3.60
CA HIS A 677 -93.09 7.22 -2.34
C HIS A 677 -93.83 8.55 -2.51
N PHE A 678 -93.31 9.47 -3.31
CA PHE A 678 -93.98 10.75 -3.60
C PHE A 678 -95.28 10.56 -4.37
N ASP A 679 -95.30 9.72 -5.40
CA ASP A 679 -96.53 9.42 -6.16
C ASP A 679 -97.63 8.88 -5.24
N LYS A 680 -97.29 7.93 -4.36
CA LYS A 680 -98.25 7.33 -3.44
C LYS A 680 -98.73 8.30 -2.37
N ILE A 681 -97.89 9.24 -1.91
CA ILE A 681 -98.31 10.28 -0.97
C ILE A 681 -99.26 11.26 -1.66
N LEU A 682 -98.90 11.76 -2.85
CA LEU A 682 -99.71 12.74 -3.58
C LEU A 682 -101.06 12.17 -4.03
N LYS A 683 -101.11 10.90 -4.47
CA LYS A 683 -102.37 10.22 -4.82
C LYS A 683 -103.29 10.02 -3.61
N GLU A 684 -102.74 9.63 -2.46
CA GLU A 684 -103.50 9.49 -1.21
C GLU A 684 -104.05 10.84 -0.76
N ALA A 685 -103.21 11.89 -0.80
CA ALA A 685 -103.61 13.27 -0.49
C ALA A 685 -104.75 13.74 -1.40
N PHE A 686 -104.62 13.54 -2.71
CA PHE A 686 -105.64 13.91 -3.69
C PHE A 686 -106.96 13.16 -3.46
N GLN A 687 -106.91 11.85 -3.24
CA GLN A 687 -108.12 11.07 -2.96
C GLN A 687 -108.82 11.51 -1.68
N ASN A 688 -108.06 11.91 -0.65
CA ASN A 688 -108.62 12.44 0.60
C ASN A 688 -109.32 13.78 0.36
N ILE A 689 -108.75 14.66 -0.46
CA ILE A 689 -109.38 15.94 -0.82
C ILE A 689 -110.75 15.71 -1.45
N ILE A 690 -110.85 14.82 -2.44
CA ILE A 690 -112.14 14.57 -3.10
C ILE A 690 -113.14 13.92 -2.14
N LYS A 691 -112.74 12.88 -1.40
CA LYS A 691 -113.69 12.12 -0.58
C LYS A 691 -114.20 12.90 0.63
N HIS A 692 -113.41 13.86 1.14
CA HIS A 692 -113.66 14.41 2.47
C HIS A 692 -113.69 15.95 2.55
N SER A 693 -113.14 16.68 1.58
CA SER A 693 -112.95 18.13 1.76
C SER A 693 -114.11 19.01 1.27
N HIS A 694 -114.96 18.51 0.37
CA HIS A 694 -115.97 19.34 -0.35
C HIS A 694 -115.36 20.59 -1.01
N ALA A 695 -114.10 20.51 -1.44
CA ALA A 695 -113.39 21.60 -2.07
C ALA A 695 -113.92 21.89 -3.47
N THR A 696 -113.91 23.18 -3.85
CA THR A 696 -114.26 23.66 -5.20
C THR A 696 -113.03 24.00 -6.03
N ASN A 697 -111.87 24.17 -5.38
CA ASN A 697 -110.59 24.39 -6.05
C ASN A 697 -109.47 23.56 -5.40
N ILE A 698 -108.67 22.89 -6.24
CA ILE A 698 -107.49 22.12 -5.86
C ILE A 698 -106.29 22.69 -6.60
N VAL A 699 -105.25 23.06 -5.86
CA VAL A 699 -104.01 23.62 -6.41
C VAL A 699 -102.87 22.65 -6.18
N PHE A 700 -102.21 22.26 -7.27
CA PHE A 700 -100.96 21.49 -7.23
C PHE A 700 -99.79 22.40 -7.61
N LYS A 701 -98.85 22.58 -6.69
CA LYS A 701 -97.71 23.47 -6.84
C LYS A 701 -96.41 22.71 -6.77
N VAL A 702 -95.52 22.98 -7.72
CA VAL A 702 -94.19 22.36 -7.83
C VAL A 702 -93.14 23.45 -7.82
N VAL A 703 -92.17 23.35 -6.89
CA VAL A 703 -91.00 24.23 -6.85
C VAL A 703 -89.75 23.38 -6.89
N SER A 704 -88.99 23.48 -7.97
CA SER A 704 -87.71 22.79 -8.12
C SER A 704 -86.57 23.77 -8.42
N LYS A 705 -85.62 23.86 -7.49
CA LYS A 705 -84.38 24.66 -7.54
C LYS A 705 -83.18 23.78 -7.18
N THR A 706 -81.96 24.27 -7.43
CA THR A 706 -80.70 23.54 -7.21
C THR A 706 -80.61 22.83 -5.86
N GLU A 707 -81.07 23.46 -4.77
CA GLU A 707 -81.00 22.90 -3.40
C GLU A 707 -82.37 22.64 -2.75
N LYS A 708 -83.48 22.75 -3.50
CA LYS A 708 -84.81 22.58 -2.90
C LYS A 708 -85.78 21.95 -3.90
N LEU A 709 -86.40 20.84 -3.53
CA LEU A 709 -87.53 20.27 -4.26
C LEU A 709 -88.74 20.24 -3.34
N GLN A 710 -89.87 20.80 -3.80
CA GLN A 710 -91.08 20.86 -3.00
C GLN A 710 -92.31 20.61 -3.88
N PHE A 711 -93.13 19.63 -3.46
CA PHE A 711 -94.46 19.37 -4.00
C PHE A 711 -95.50 19.78 -2.96
N THR A 712 -96.43 20.63 -3.32
CA THR A 712 -97.52 21.07 -2.44
C THR A 712 -98.85 20.82 -3.12
N LEU A 713 -99.75 20.09 -2.45
CA LEU A 713 -101.13 19.90 -2.88
C LEU A 713 -102.05 20.55 -1.85
N SER A 714 -102.90 21.48 -2.27
CA SER A 714 -103.80 22.22 -1.39
C SER A 714 -105.21 22.33 -1.94
N ASP A 715 -106.19 22.48 -1.04
CA ASP A 715 -107.60 22.64 -1.38
C ASP A 715 -108.26 23.75 -0.54
N ASN A 716 -109.43 24.22 -0.98
CA ASN A 716 -110.20 25.28 -0.29
C ASN A 716 -111.42 24.76 0.50
N GLY A 717 -111.45 23.48 0.84
CA GLY A 717 -112.60 22.82 1.46
C GLY A 717 -112.76 23.06 2.96
N THR A 718 -113.48 22.16 3.63
CA THR A 718 -113.90 22.32 5.03
C THR A 718 -112.75 22.24 6.04
N GLY A 719 -111.59 21.69 5.65
CA GLY A 719 -110.45 21.48 6.55
C GLY A 719 -110.76 20.57 7.74
N PHE A 720 -109.74 20.25 8.54
CA PHE A 720 -109.86 19.40 9.72
C PHE A 720 -108.84 19.75 10.80
N ASP A 721 -109.12 19.37 12.06
CA ASP A 721 -108.20 19.56 13.18
C ASP A 721 -107.08 18.52 13.13
N THR A 722 -105.84 19.00 13.03
CA THR A 722 -104.63 18.17 12.99
C THR A 722 -104.21 17.60 14.35
N SER A 723 -104.81 18.06 15.46
CA SER A 723 -104.47 17.68 16.84
C SER A 723 -105.27 16.48 17.38
N HIS A 724 -106.36 16.10 16.73
CA HIS A 724 -107.19 14.96 17.10
C HIS A 724 -106.99 13.77 16.14
N PRO A 725 -106.79 12.53 16.63
CA PRO A 725 -106.60 11.37 15.79
C PRO A 725 -107.86 11.07 14.96
N GLN A 726 -107.76 11.25 13.65
CA GLN A 726 -108.80 10.88 12.69
C GLN A 726 -108.84 9.35 12.51
N LYS A 727 -110.03 8.78 12.28
CA LYS A 727 -110.18 7.34 11.96
C LYS A 727 -109.67 7.05 10.54
N GLY A 728 -108.49 6.45 10.41
CA GLY A 728 -107.97 5.92 9.14
C GLY A 728 -106.43 5.83 9.10
N ASN A 729 -105.90 4.88 8.33
CA ASN A 729 -104.45 4.62 8.25
C ASN A 729 -103.72 5.50 7.21
N GLY A 730 -104.43 6.36 6.46
CA GLY A 730 -103.88 7.12 5.34
C GLY A 730 -102.76 8.09 5.73
N MET A 731 -102.91 8.83 6.83
CA MET A 731 -101.91 9.80 7.28
C MET A 731 -100.63 9.13 7.83
N GLU A 732 -100.77 8.01 8.55
CA GLU A 732 -99.64 7.24 9.04
C GLU A 732 -98.84 6.62 7.87
N ASN A 733 -99.55 6.09 6.87
CA ASN A 733 -98.93 5.58 5.65
C ASN A 733 -98.18 6.67 4.88
N MET A 734 -98.74 7.88 4.76
CA MET A 734 -98.05 9.00 4.11
C MET A 734 -96.78 9.41 4.88
N ARG A 735 -96.83 9.49 6.21
CA ARG A 735 -95.65 9.80 7.06
C ARG A 735 -94.57 8.73 6.96
N TRP A 736 -94.95 7.46 6.97
CA TRP A 736 -94.01 6.34 6.79
C TRP A 736 -93.31 6.42 5.42
N ARG A 737 -94.07 6.64 4.34
CA ARG A 737 -93.51 6.79 2.98
C ARG A 737 -92.57 7.98 2.85
N ALA A 738 -92.90 9.11 3.49
CA ALA A 738 -92.02 10.28 3.48
C ALA A 738 -90.69 9.99 4.18
N LYS A 739 -90.73 9.27 5.32
CA LYS A 739 -89.54 8.85 6.05
C LYS A 739 -88.67 7.88 5.23
N GLU A 740 -89.28 6.91 4.53
CA GLU A 740 -88.55 5.99 3.64
C GLU A 740 -87.89 6.72 2.47
N ALA A 741 -88.53 7.78 1.95
CA ALA A 741 -87.97 8.64 0.92
C ALA A 741 -87.02 9.73 1.46
N MET A 742 -86.69 9.72 2.76
CA MET A 742 -85.91 10.77 3.43
C MET A 742 -86.43 12.20 3.20
N ALA A 743 -87.73 12.35 2.96
CA ALA A 743 -88.38 13.62 2.72
C ALA A 743 -89.15 14.11 3.95
N ASN A 744 -89.23 15.42 4.11
CA ASN A 744 -90.08 16.02 5.14
C ASN A 744 -91.52 16.15 4.61
N LEU A 745 -92.49 15.73 5.43
CA LEU A 745 -93.91 15.81 5.11
C LEU A 745 -94.60 16.73 6.11
N GLU A 746 -95.08 17.87 5.63
CA GLU A 746 -95.82 18.84 6.40
C GLU A 746 -97.30 18.82 5.99
N MET A 747 -98.19 18.64 6.96
CA MET A 747 -99.63 18.68 6.75
C MET A 747 -100.21 19.85 7.55
N ARG A 748 -100.91 20.76 6.89
CA ARG A 748 -101.59 21.89 7.53
C ARG A 748 -103.06 21.86 7.16
N SER A 749 -103.93 21.98 8.15
CA SER A 749 -105.36 22.17 7.90
C SER A 749 -105.98 22.98 9.03
N GLU A 750 -106.95 23.82 8.67
CA GLU A 750 -107.70 24.65 9.61
C GLU A 750 -109.18 24.57 9.23
N ALA A 751 -110.07 24.43 10.21
CA ALA A 751 -111.50 24.31 9.98
C ALA A 751 -112.02 25.53 9.21
N GLY A 752 -112.65 25.30 8.06
CA GLY A 752 -113.21 26.28 7.14
C GLY A 752 -112.21 26.94 6.18
N LYS A 753 -110.93 26.55 6.18
CA LYS A 753 -109.88 27.13 5.29
C LYS A 753 -109.12 26.10 4.46
N GLY A 754 -109.63 24.87 4.36
CA GLY A 754 -109.04 23.79 3.56
C GLY A 754 -107.84 23.09 4.19
N SER A 755 -107.16 22.29 3.37
CA SER A 755 -105.98 21.51 3.76
C SER A 755 -104.83 21.71 2.78
N SER A 756 -103.60 21.50 3.24
CA SER A 756 -102.39 21.53 2.43
C SER A 756 -101.40 20.48 2.89
N ILE A 757 -100.89 19.70 1.93
CA ILE A 757 -99.83 18.72 2.13
C ILE A 757 -98.62 19.14 1.32
N THR A 758 -97.48 19.25 2.00
CA THR A 758 -96.20 19.63 1.41
C THR A 758 -95.16 18.56 1.65
N ILE A 759 -94.57 18.07 0.56
CA ILE A 759 -93.42 17.16 0.55
C ILE A 759 -92.21 18.00 0.17
N SER A 760 -91.15 18.00 0.98
CA SER A 760 -89.92 18.74 0.69
C SER A 760 -88.67 17.89 0.88
N LEU A 761 -87.76 18.02 -0.09
CA LEU A 761 -86.39 17.49 -0.14
C LEU A 761 -85.38 18.64 -0.07
#